data_AF-A0A074JFQ5-F1
#
_entry.id   AF-A0A074JFQ5-F1
#
_cell.length_a   1.000
_cell.length_b   1.000
_cell.length_c   1.000
_cell.angle_alpha   90.00
_cell.angle_beta   90.00
_cell.angle_gamma   90.00
#
_symmetry.space_group_name_H-M   'P 1'
#
loop_
_entity.id
_entity.type
_entity.pdbx_description
1 polymer ?
#
loop_
_entity_poly.entity_id
_entity_poly.type
_entity_poly.pdbx_seq_one_letter_code
_entity_poly.pdbx_strand_id
1 'polypeptide(L)'
;MAREREVGTLWIGGALSWMEQLCLKSFVDAGQKITLFSYEDIPNVPEGVIRRDGREVLDTDDFIKYEKKDSFALFADYFRIHMIAQNPGLIWIDTDVYCWRPMEYESDYVMGYELPNSKRVNNAVLGLPAESEILKDIIGFMEDRYAIPPFLKPAMREDYAAAARAGEPVHVTQQPWGVWGPMMISHFVEKHGLHDQVQPLEAFYPVTFRERTMMIREAAKVEEKLTDETTALHLWASNKRELGLRFNGIPRAGSFFDKLLKKHDIRPEFAPIKGRAKLVFEQKGADLGLIEAAGMSELSSIADLGGTSPGLVLAAHDRWDCDITLIDLKPNGKWPESESDWVAGYRAYLAENGVDPERIRYVGKAADLRPVDLLLNLSGFGDVNKVKHLKPVLEAALHADSKMLMDVRKGSGSFPFLRDHGTSEILEEFSDGGGGKQMRIAFAPNPPAEQVSDPGWAEIATQLAGKDGFYTDNGSHSFLYIPRSQDTLVVTFDNLDIAMNKRDTRRPWGFEFIEKQGWSMLGAMAGGWTWYRDPWVGDEFDRLAGEGFFAQFKRVVFYGASMGGYAACAFSAACPGADVVAISPQSTLDKSVVPWETRYKVAWDRDFTGKYGDAAEASLAARKVTILYDPYEPLDAGHVDRFTGANVMKLRTPLMGHRLGSSLHQMGLLSPILLAALDGSLSEADFHRRLRARRDFPRYQRELFQRAVAKGHKVLARRLAESVLKRNDNRAIRLGLRDL
;
A
#
# COMPACT_ATOMS: atom_id res chain seq x y z
N MET A 1 26.02 13.33 -50.99
CA MET A 1 25.88 13.48 -49.52
C MET A 1 24.55 12.86 -49.17
N ALA A 2 24.52 11.88 -48.27
CA ALA A 2 23.27 11.25 -47.86
C ALA A 2 22.30 12.33 -47.36
N ARG A 3 21.04 12.28 -47.79
CA ARG A 3 20.03 13.24 -47.35
C ARG A 3 19.80 13.07 -45.85
N GLU A 4 20.06 14.12 -45.06
CA GLU A 4 19.78 14.10 -43.62
C GLU A 4 18.26 14.07 -43.41
N ARG A 5 17.73 12.92 -42.99
CA ARG A 5 16.29 12.69 -42.79
C ARG A 5 15.88 13.07 -41.38
N GLU A 6 15.00 14.04 -41.27
CA GLU A 6 14.36 14.38 -39.99
C GLU A 6 13.18 13.44 -39.73
N VAL A 7 12.90 13.19 -38.44
CA VAL A 7 11.74 12.39 -38.01
C VAL A 7 10.79 13.22 -37.16
N GLY A 8 9.49 12.90 -37.23
CA GLY A 8 8.43 13.56 -36.47
C GLY A 8 7.53 12.55 -35.76
N THR A 9 7.03 12.92 -34.58
CA THR A 9 6.11 12.11 -33.79
C THR A 9 5.12 12.99 -33.02
N LEU A 10 4.10 12.38 -32.42
CA LEU A 10 3.03 13.07 -31.68
C LEU A 10 2.89 12.54 -30.26
N TRP A 11 2.74 13.46 -29.31
CA TRP A 11 2.23 13.15 -27.98
C TRP A 11 1.22 14.22 -27.54
N ILE A 12 -0.06 13.84 -27.42
CA ILE A 12 -1.14 14.81 -27.18
C ILE A 12 -0.95 15.56 -25.86
N GLY A 13 -0.68 14.84 -24.77
CA GLY A 13 -0.65 15.43 -23.43
C GLY A 13 -0.16 14.50 -22.33
N GLY A 14 0.15 15.08 -21.17
CA GLY A 14 0.69 14.39 -20.00
C GLY A 14 2.16 13.93 -20.11
N ALA A 15 2.75 13.55 -18.98
CA ALA A 15 4.16 13.15 -18.90
C ALA A 15 4.47 11.86 -19.69
N LEU A 16 5.66 11.81 -20.29
CA LEU A 16 6.21 10.63 -20.98
C LEU A 16 6.62 9.55 -19.98
N SER A 17 6.40 8.27 -20.30
CA SER A 17 7.07 7.18 -19.58
C SER A 17 8.51 7.03 -20.04
N TRP A 18 9.32 6.22 -19.35
CA TRP A 18 10.68 5.92 -19.78
C TRP A 18 10.74 5.31 -21.17
N MET A 19 9.67 4.64 -21.65
CA MET A 19 9.65 4.04 -22.99
C MET A 19 9.62 5.10 -24.08
N GLU A 20 8.76 6.11 -23.93
CA GLU A 20 8.74 7.27 -24.83
C GLU A 20 10.07 8.03 -24.77
N GLN A 21 10.58 8.27 -23.56
CA GLN A 21 11.86 8.97 -23.39
C GLN A 21 13.01 8.21 -24.05
N LEU A 22 13.04 6.88 -23.92
CA LEU A 22 14.02 6.01 -24.56
C LEU A 22 13.97 6.13 -26.08
N CYS A 23 12.77 6.06 -26.66
CA CYS A 23 12.58 6.20 -28.10
C CYS A 23 13.04 7.57 -28.59
N LEU A 24 12.58 8.65 -27.98
CA LEU A 24 12.95 10.02 -28.39
C LEU A 24 14.45 10.27 -28.24
N LYS A 25 15.02 9.91 -27.08
CA LYS A 25 16.44 10.08 -26.80
C LYS A 25 17.32 9.26 -27.74
N SER A 26 16.87 8.08 -28.18
CA SER A 26 17.66 7.26 -29.11
C SER A 26 17.93 7.95 -30.45
N PHE A 27 17.00 8.76 -30.97
CA PHE A 27 17.23 9.55 -32.19
C PHE A 27 18.22 10.69 -31.94
N VAL A 28 18.06 11.41 -30.82
CA VAL A 28 18.99 12.49 -30.41
C VAL A 28 20.42 11.95 -30.27
N ASP A 29 20.59 10.83 -29.57
CA ASP A 29 21.90 10.23 -29.33
C ASP A 29 22.52 9.65 -30.62
N ALA A 30 21.70 9.28 -31.61
CA ALA A 30 22.15 8.89 -32.94
C ALA A 30 22.48 10.08 -33.86
N GLY A 31 22.24 11.32 -33.41
CA GLY A 31 22.44 12.53 -34.21
C GLY A 31 21.36 12.77 -35.26
N GLN A 32 20.22 12.07 -35.19
CA GLN A 32 19.11 12.26 -36.11
C GLN A 32 18.06 13.19 -35.49
N LYS A 33 17.76 14.31 -36.16
CA LYS A 33 16.81 15.30 -35.65
C LYS A 33 15.42 14.70 -35.49
N ILE A 34 14.84 14.90 -34.32
CA ILE A 34 13.49 14.44 -33.98
C ILE A 34 12.62 15.58 -33.46
N THR A 35 11.43 15.71 -34.05
CA THR A 35 10.39 16.65 -33.64
C THR A 35 9.27 15.93 -32.90
N LEU A 36 9.00 16.34 -31.68
CA LEU A 36 7.82 15.99 -30.91
C LEU A 36 6.77 17.10 -31.06
N PHE A 37 5.69 16.78 -31.78
CA PHE A 37 4.48 17.60 -31.79
C PHE A 37 3.65 17.29 -30.54
N SER A 38 3.14 18.31 -29.85
CA SER A 38 2.26 18.15 -28.69
C SER A 38 1.18 19.22 -28.61
N TYR A 39 0.04 18.89 -28.00
CA TYR A 39 -1.06 19.85 -27.80
C TYR A 39 -1.04 20.49 -26.39
N GLU A 40 -0.33 19.86 -25.45
CA GLU A 40 -0.03 20.33 -24.10
C GLU A 40 1.50 20.50 -23.91
N ASP A 41 1.90 21.17 -22.83
CA ASP A 41 3.29 21.17 -22.38
C ASP A 41 3.63 19.86 -21.68
N ILE A 42 4.68 19.19 -22.16
CA ILE A 42 5.09 17.87 -21.69
C ILE A 42 6.27 18.05 -20.71
N PRO A 43 6.15 17.75 -19.41
CA PRO A 43 7.14 18.20 -18.42
C PRO A 43 8.52 17.51 -18.49
N ASN A 44 8.63 16.37 -19.19
CA ASN A 44 9.79 15.48 -19.12
C ASN A 44 10.24 14.96 -20.50
N VAL A 45 10.24 15.84 -21.49
CA VAL A 45 10.82 15.57 -22.81
C VAL A 45 12.36 15.52 -22.69
N PRO A 46 13.05 14.51 -23.27
CA PRO A 46 14.50 14.45 -23.28
C PRO A 46 15.14 15.67 -23.93
N GLU A 47 16.30 16.08 -23.43
CA GLU A 47 17.10 17.15 -24.03
C GLU A 47 17.48 16.80 -25.49
N GLY A 48 17.48 17.81 -26.36
CA GLY A 48 17.78 17.66 -27.80
C GLY A 48 16.58 17.33 -28.69
N VAL A 49 15.43 16.96 -28.13
CA VAL A 49 14.18 16.77 -28.89
C VAL A 49 13.59 18.14 -29.25
N ILE A 50 13.31 18.36 -30.54
CA ILE A 50 12.67 19.57 -31.03
C ILE A 50 11.19 19.52 -30.63
N ARG A 51 10.67 20.59 -30.05
CA ARG A 51 9.26 20.69 -29.64
C ARG A 51 8.50 21.64 -30.57
N ARG A 52 7.35 21.21 -31.07
CA ARG A 52 6.45 22.04 -31.90
C ARG A 52 5.00 21.84 -31.45
N ASP A 53 4.16 22.85 -31.68
CA ASP A 53 2.74 22.75 -31.34
C ASP A 53 2.05 21.83 -32.38
N GLY A 54 1.27 20.85 -31.92
CA GLY A 54 0.48 19.98 -32.80
C GLY A 54 -0.49 20.75 -33.68
N ARG A 55 -0.93 21.94 -33.25
CA ARG A 55 -1.80 22.85 -34.01
C ARG A 55 -1.16 23.39 -35.27
N GLU A 56 0.18 23.34 -35.39
CA GLU A 56 0.88 23.66 -36.63
C GLU A 56 0.58 22.68 -37.76
N VAL A 57 0.19 21.44 -37.42
CA VAL A 57 -0.18 20.39 -38.38
C VAL A 57 -1.69 20.26 -38.48
N LEU A 58 -2.38 20.19 -37.34
CA LEU A 58 -3.83 20.08 -37.28
C LEU A 58 -4.35 20.91 -36.11
N ASP A 59 -4.97 22.06 -36.40
CA ASP A 59 -5.65 22.84 -35.37
C ASP A 59 -7.05 22.25 -35.11
N THR A 60 -7.20 21.52 -34.01
CA THR A 60 -8.44 20.80 -33.69
C THR A 60 -8.57 20.54 -32.19
N ASP A 61 -9.82 20.57 -31.71
CA ASP A 61 -10.22 20.10 -30.37
C ASP A 61 -10.85 18.69 -30.41
N ASP A 62 -10.97 18.10 -31.60
CA ASP A 62 -11.62 16.81 -31.84
C ASP A 62 -10.59 15.68 -32.00
N PHE A 63 -10.13 15.19 -30.85
CA PHE A 63 -9.19 14.06 -30.76
C PHE A 63 -9.91 12.71 -30.87
N ILE A 64 -10.27 12.31 -32.08
CA ILE A 64 -11.01 11.06 -32.36
C ILE A 64 -10.35 9.80 -31.75
N LYS A 65 -11.18 8.91 -31.20
CA LYS A 65 -10.75 7.66 -30.57
C LYS A 65 -11.58 6.48 -31.06
N TYR A 66 -10.98 5.29 -31.05
CA TYR A 66 -11.77 4.06 -31.19
C TYR A 66 -12.71 3.88 -29.98
N GLU A 67 -14.02 3.84 -30.21
CA GLU A 67 -15.05 3.74 -29.16
C GLU A 67 -14.83 2.51 -28.25
N LYS A 68 -14.46 1.38 -28.84
CA LYS A 68 -14.26 0.13 -28.09
C LYS A 68 -12.97 0.06 -27.27
N LYS A 69 -12.02 0.99 -27.48
CA LYS A 69 -10.66 0.89 -26.90
C LYS A 69 -10.16 2.15 -26.20
N ASP A 70 -10.91 3.25 -26.24
CA ASP A 70 -10.52 4.56 -25.68
C ASP A 70 -9.06 4.92 -26.01
N SER A 71 -8.73 4.86 -27.30
CA SER A 71 -7.34 4.97 -27.79
C SER A 71 -7.20 6.05 -28.85
N PHE A 72 -6.29 7.00 -28.59
CA PHE A 72 -5.89 8.08 -29.50
C PHE A 72 -5.08 7.61 -30.72
N ALA A 73 -4.84 6.31 -30.87
CA ALA A 73 -4.19 5.75 -32.07
C ALA A 73 -4.88 6.18 -33.37
N LEU A 74 -6.22 6.32 -33.36
CA LEU A 74 -6.96 6.77 -34.53
C LEU A 74 -6.66 8.24 -34.86
N PHE A 75 -6.58 9.11 -33.87
CA PHE A 75 -6.14 10.50 -34.07
C PHE A 75 -4.68 10.57 -34.54
N ALA A 76 -3.79 9.73 -34.00
CA ALA A 76 -2.41 9.65 -34.47
C ALA A 76 -2.31 9.14 -35.93
N ASP A 77 -3.19 8.24 -36.35
CA ASP A 77 -3.36 7.86 -37.77
C ASP A 77 -3.74 9.05 -38.65
N TYR A 78 -4.63 9.91 -38.18
CA TYR A 78 -5.01 11.13 -38.90
C TYR A 78 -3.86 12.16 -38.93
N PHE A 79 -3.30 12.46 -37.77
CA PHE A 79 -2.22 13.44 -37.61
C PHE A 79 -0.98 13.08 -38.44
N ARG A 80 -0.56 11.81 -38.47
CA ARG A 80 0.66 11.41 -39.20
C ARG A 80 0.57 11.72 -40.69
N ILE A 81 -0.59 11.51 -41.30
CA ILE A 81 -0.81 11.75 -42.73
C ILE A 81 -0.73 13.25 -43.02
N HIS A 82 -1.39 14.08 -42.21
CA HIS A 82 -1.33 15.52 -42.35
C HIS A 82 0.06 16.09 -42.06
N MET A 83 0.80 15.51 -41.10
CA MET A 83 2.18 15.88 -40.81
C MET A 83 3.07 15.64 -42.03
N ILE A 84 2.98 14.47 -42.66
CA ILE A 84 3.75 14.13 -43.87
C ILE A 84 3.41 15.07 -45.02
N ALA A 85 2.13 15.37 -45.23
CA ALA A 85 1.68 16.27 -46.29
C ALA A 85 2.22 17.70 -46.13
N GLN A 86 2.29 18.20 -44.90
CA GLN A 86 2.71 19.58 -44.61
C GLN A 86 4.22 19.75 -44.42
N ASN A 87 4.95 18.66 -44.17
CA ASN A 87 6.39 18.70 -43.91
C ASN A 87 7.13 17.77 -44.90
N PRO A 88 7.35 18.20 -46.16
CA PRO A 88 7.97 17.36 -47.19
C PRO A 88 9.30 16.75 -46.75
N GLY A 89 9.38 15.43 -46.78
CA GLY A 89 10.58 14.67 -46.43
C GLY A 89 10.73 14.30 -44.96
N LEU A 90 9.84 14.77 -44.08
CA LEU A 90 9.76 14.36 -42.67
C LEU A 90 9.18 12.94 -42.58
N ILE A 91 9.86 12.06 -41.86
CA ILE A 91 9.41 10.68 -41.64
C ILE A 91 8.64 10.61 -40.32
N TRP A 92 7.40 10.09 -40.35
CA TRP A 92 6.67 9.76 -39.13
C TRP A 92 7.30 8.57 -38.41
N ILE A 93 7.41 8.67 -37.08
CA ILE A 93 7.65 7.54 -36.19
C ILE A 93 6.65 7.54 -35.03
N ASP A 94 6.13 6.37 -34.64
CA ASP A 94 5.36 6.24 -33.40
C ASP A 94 6.29 6.45 -32.18
N THR A 95 5.75 6.93 -31.05
CA THR A 95 6.55 7.23 -29.84
C THR A 95 7.14 5.99 -29.14
N ASP A 96 6.83 4.80 -29.64
CA ASP A 96 7.39 3.51 -29.21
C ASP A 96 8.35 2.92 -30.27
N VAL A 97 8.87 3.73 -31.19
CA VAL A 97 9.93 3.36 -32.16
C VAL A 97 11.29 3.86 -31.67
N TYR A 98 12.23 2.93 -31.51
CA TYR A 98 13.61 3.21 -31.12
C TYR A 98 14.53 3.33 -32.35
N CYS A 99 15.41 4.32 -32.36
CA CYS A 99 16.45 4.50 -33.38
C CYS A 99 17.62 3.54 -33.11
N TRP A 100 17.79 2.56 -33.99
CA TRP A 100 18.94 1.66 -33.93
C TRP A 100 20.18 2.32 -34.56
N ARG A 101 19.98 2.97 -35.71
CA ARG A 101 20.96 3.81 -36.42
C ARG A 101 20.21 4.85 -37.27
N PRO A 102 20.89 5.93 -37.71
CA PRO A 102 20.26 6.95 -38.56
C PRO A 102 19.55 6.36 -39.79
N MET A 103 18.36 6.85 -40.08
CA MET A 103 17.57 6.44 -41.25
C MET A 103 18.06 7.16 -42.52
N GLU A 104 19.04 6.57 -43.19
CA GLU A 104 19.67 7.11 -44.41
C GLU A 104 18.96 6.66 -45.69
N TYR A 105 17.67 6.98 -45.83
CA TYR A 105 16.89 6.63 -47.02
C TYR A 105 16.88 7.76 -48.06
N GLU A 106 17.36 7.48 -49.27
CA GLU A 106 17.33 8.45 -50.39
C GLU A 106 15.89 8.71 -50.86
N SER A 107 15.05 7.67 -50.95
CA SER A 107 13.64 7.77 -51.32
C SER A 107 12.79 8.42 -50.22
N ASP A 108 11.78 9.22 -50.61
CA ASP A 108 10.75 9.71 -49.69
C ASP A 108 9.77 8.61 -49.26
N TYR A 109 9.76 7.47 -49.96
CA TYR A 109 9.01 6.28 -49.56
C TYR A 109 9.76 5.51 -48.48
N VAL A 110 9.34 5.71 -47.23
CA VAL A 110 9.90 5.01 -46.06
C VAL A 110 8.77 4.30 -45.34
N MET A 111 8.62 3.00 -45.58
CA MET A 111 7.56 2.15 -45.03
C MET A 111 8.01 0.70 -45.05
N GLY A 112 7.64 -0.10 -44.06
CA GLY A 112 8.12 -1.48 -43.95
C GLY A 112 7.01 -2.52 -43.79
N TYR A 113 7.31 -3.75 -44.23
CA TYR A 113 6.43 -4.90 -43.99
C TYR A 113 6.40 -5.27 -42.51
N GLU A 114 5.23 -5.60 -41.97
CA GLU A 114 5.04 -5.84 -40.52
C GLU A 114 5.05 -7.34 -40.14
N LEU A 115 4.85 -8.23 -41.12
CA LEU A 115 4.74 -9.68 -40.93
C LEU A 115 5.59 -10.43 -41.95
N PRO A 116 6.21 -11.56 -41.56
CA PRO A 116 6.89 -12.46 -42.49
C PRO A 116 5.95 -12.94 -43.59
N ASN A 117 6.43 -12.96 -44.84
CA ASN A 117 5.69 -13.45 -46.02
C ASN A 117 4.31 -12.79 -46.20
N SER A 118 4.18 -11.52 -45.84
CA SER A 118 2.95 -10.76 -45.96
C SER A 118 3.17 -9.45 -46.70
N LYS A 119 2.19 -9.05 -47.50
CA LYS A 119 2.16 -7.71 -48.12
C LYS A 119 1.64 -6.62 -47.17
N ARG A 120 1.54 -6.90 -45.87
CA ARG A 120 1.01 -5.94 -44.88
C ARG A 120 2.09 -4.93 -44.49
N VAL A 121 1.83 -3.68 -44.82
CA VAL A 121 2.69 -2.53 -44.50
C VAL A 121 2.20 -1.89 -43.21
N ASN A 122 3.11 -1.68 -42.26
CA ASN A 122 2.81 -0.97 -41.01
C ASN A 122 2.93 0.55 -41.23
N ASN A 123 2.34 1.35 -40.33
CA ASN A 123 2.42 2.80 -40.37
C ASN A 123 3.17 3.41 -39.17
N ALA A 124 3.77 2.60 -38.30
CA ALA A 124 4.56 3.08 -37.17
C ALA A 124 5.87 3.78 -37.59
N VAL A 125 6.38 3.49 -38.78
CA VAL A 125 7.41 4.26 -39.49
C VAL A 125 6.86 4.54 -40.88
N LEU A 126 6.65 5.82 -41.23
CA LEU A 126 6.00 6.20 -42.48
C LEU A 126 6.55 7.51 -43.05
N GLY A 127 7.12 7.45 -44.24
CA GLY A 127 7.45 8.59 -45.10
C GLY A 127 6.81 8.37 -46.46
N LEU A 128 6.18 9.41 -46.99
CA LEU A 128 5.64 9.46 -48.35
C LEU A 128 6.02 10.82 -48.97
N PRO A 129 6.24 10.90 -50.30
CA PRO A 129 6.39 12.18 -50.96
C PRO A 129 5.10 13.00 -50.82
N ALA A 130 5.21 14.27 -50.41
CA ALA A 130 4.07 15.15 -50.12
C ALA A 130 3.10 15.32 -51.32
N GLU A 131 3.63 15.28 -52.54
CA GLU A 131 2.84 15.44 -53.77
C GLU A 131 2.41 14.12 -54.43
N SER A 132 2.66 12.97 -53.78
CA SER A 132 2.39 11.66 -54.35
C SER A 132 0.89 11.33 -54.42
N GLU A 133 0.49 10.60 -55.46
CA GLU A 133 -0.91 10.19 -55.65
C GLU A 133 -1.44 9.32 -54.50
N ILE A 134 -0.57 8.48 -53.90
CA ILE A 134 -0.94 7.69 -52.71
C ILE A 134 -1.34 8.58 -51.54
N LEU A 135 -0.62 9.68 -51.28
CA LEU A 135 -0.93 10.56 -50.16
C LEU A 135 -2.22 11.33 -50.42
N LYS A 136 -2.46 11.79 -51.65
CA LYS A 136 -3.72 12.44 -52.05
C LYS A 136 -4.91 11.51 -51.87
N ASP A 137 -4.80 10.27 -52.32
CA ASP A 137 -5.84 9.26 -52.20
C ASP A 137 -6.13 8.88 -50.73
N ILE A 138 -5.08 8.79 -49.89
CA ILE A 138 -5.23 8.58 -48.45
C ILE A 138 -5.97 9.75 -47.81
N ILE A 139 -5.55 10.99 -48.07
CA ILE A 139 -6.19 12.19 -47.51
C ILE A 139 -7.66 12.25 -47.93
N GLY A 140 -7.96 12.09 -49.22
CA GLY A 140 -9.33 12.07 -49.73
C GLY A 140 -10.19 10.96 -49.11
N PHE A 141 -9.61 9.81 -48.78
CA PHE A 141 -10.31 8.75 -48.05
C PHE A 141 -10.59 9.12 -46.58
N MET A 142 -9.69 9.86 -45.92
CA MET A 142 -9.84 10.26 -44.51
C MET A 142 -10.78 11.48 -44.31
N GLU A 143 -11.01 12.27 -45.36
CA GLU A 143 -11.96 13.40 -45.32
C GLU A 143 -13.39 12.95 -45.00
N ASP A 144 -13.80 11.77 -45.47
CA ASP A 144 -15.08 11.16 -45.12
C ASP A 144 -14.93 10.18 -43.95
N ARG A 145 -15.28 10.64 -42.76
CA ARG A 145 -15.26 9.82 -41.53
C ARG A 145 -16.29 8.70 -41.50
N TYR A 146 -17.19 8.64 -42.46
CA TYR A 146 -18.19 7.59 -42.63
C TYR A 146 -17.91 6.72 -43.87
N ALA A 147 -16.75 6.92 -44.53
CA ALA A 147 -16.35 6.15 -45.69
C ALA A 147 -16.38 4.65 -45.39
N ILE A 148 -16.95 3.88 -46.33
CA ILE A 148 -16.95 2.42 -46.28
C ILE A 148 -15.61 1.95 -46.87
N PRO A 149 -14.66 1.44 -46.06
CA PRO A 149 -13.32 1.16 -46.57
C PRO A 149 -13.36 0.00 -47.58
N PRO A 150 -12.77 0.17 -48.78
CA PRO A 150 -12.85 -0.84 -49.84
C PRO A 150 -12.10 -2.13 -49.49
N PHE A 151 -11.20 -2.07 -48.50
CA PHE A 151 -10.36 -3.16 -48.00
C PHE A 151 -10.97 -3.92 -46.80
N LEU A 152 -12.18 -3.57 -46.35
CA LEU A 152 -12.90 -4.42 -45.40
C LEU A 152 -13.47 -5.68 -46.08
N LYS A 153 -13.75 -6.70 -45.26
CA LYS A 153 -14.41 -7.93 -45.73
C LYS A 153 -15.75 -7.58 -46.41
N PRO A 154 -16.13 -8.27 -47.51
CA PRO A 154 -17.38 -7.98 -48.23
C PRO A 154 -18.62 -7.90 -47.34
N ALA A 155 -18.76 -8.82 -46.37
CA ALA A 155 -19.88 -8.81 -45.42
C ALA A 155 -19.94 -7.51 -44.60
N MET A 156 -18.81 -7.04 -44.06
CA MET A 156 -18.77 -5.80 -43.28
C MET A 156 -19.07 -4.57 -44.13
N ARG A 157 -18.66 -4.57 -45.40
CA ARG A 157 -18.99 -3.47 -46.33
C ARG A 157 -20.49 -3.42 -46.61
N GLU A 158 -21.14 -4.57 -46.75
CA GLU A 158 -22.60 -4.64 -46.91
C GLU A 158 -23.33 -4.19 -45.64
N ASP A 159 -22.86 -4.61 -44.45
CA ASP A 159 -23.42 -4.15 -43.17
C ASP A 159 -23.33 -2.62 -43.06
N TYR A 160 -22.20 -2.01 -43.44
CA TYR A 160 -22.02 -0.56 -43.37
C TYR A 160 -22.87 0.17 -44.42
N ALA A 161 -22.99 -0.42 -45.63
CA ALA A 161 -23.86 0.12 -46.67
C ALA A 161 -25.34 0.04 -46.28
N ALA A 162 -25.77 -1.05 -45.63
CA ALA A 162 -27.12 -1.20 -45.10
C ALA A 162 -27.41 -0.18 -43.99
N ALA A 163 -26.47 0.01 -43.06
CA ALA A 163 -26.58 1.00 -41.99
C ALA A 163 -26.68 2.44 -42.56
N ALA A 164 -25.85 2.77 -43.56
CA ALA A 164 -25.94 4.06 -44.25
C ALA A 164 -27.29 4.27 -44.97
N ARG A 165 -27.82 3.24 -45.65
CA ARG A 165 -29.17 3.29 -46.27
C ARG A 165 -30.29 3.45 -45.24
N ALA A 166 -30.09 2.95 -44.02
CA ALA A 166 -31.02 3.11 -42.90
C ALA A 166 -30.90 4.48 -42.19
N GLY A 167 -29.98 5.35 -42.62
CA GLY A 167 -29.74 6.66 -42.00
C GLY A 167 -28.82 6.63 -40.78
N GLU A 168 -28.15 5.50 -40.52
CA GLU A 168 -27.23 5.30 -39.39
C GLU A 168 -25.83 4.89 -39.91
N PRO A 169 -25.11 5.76 -40.65
CA PRO A 169 -23.81 5.40 -41.19
C PRO A 169 -22.77 5.14 -40.09
N VAL A 170 -21.88 4.17 -40.32
CA VAL A 170 -20.88 3.73 -39.33
C VAL A 170 -19.67 4.68 -39.34
N HIS A 171 -19.57 5.51 -38.30
CA HIS A 171 -18.44 6.43 -38.12
C HIS A 171 -17.12 5.67 -37.90
N VAL A 172 -15.99 6.23 -38.32
CA VAL A 172 -14.64 5.63 -38.22
C VAL A 172 -14.28 5.18 -36.81
N THR A 173 -14.79 5.85 -35.78
CA THR A 173 -14.58 5.49 -34.36
C THR A 173 -15.15 4.11 -33.99
N GLN A 174 -16.11 3.61 -34.77
CA GLN A 174 -16.77 2.31 -34.60
C GLN A 174 -16.15 1.20 -35.47
N GLN A 175 -15.31 1.58 -36.45
CA GLN A 175 -14.70 0.67 -37.40
C GLN A 175 -13.53 -0.13 -36.77
N PRO A 176 -13.04 -1.21 -37.42
CA PRO A 176 -11.97 -2.04 -36.87
C PRO A 176 -10.65 -1.30 -36.60
N TRP A 177 -9.89 -1.84 -35.66
CA TRP A 177 -8.55 -1.33 -35.35
C TRP A 177 -7.63 -1.36 -36.57
N GLY A 178 -6.92 -0.25 -36.81
CA GLY A 178 -5.98 -0.12 -37.92
C GLY A 178 -6.65 0.23 -39.25
N VAL A 179 -7.95 0.57 -39.26
CA VAL A 179 -8.66 0.98 -40.48
C VAL A 179 -7.99 2.15 -41.20
N TRP A 180 -7.59 3.19 -40.46
CA TRP A 180 -6.80 4.32 -40.97
C TRP A 180 -5.29 4.14 -40.76
N GLY A 181 -4.89 2.96 -40.29
CA GLY A 181 -3.49 2.61 -40.07
C GLY A 181 -3.02 1.56 -41.06
N PRO A 182 -2.45 0.43 -40.61
CA PRO A 182 -1.84 -0.57 -41.50
C PRO A 182 -2.77 -1.13 -42.58
N MET A 183 -4.09 -1.17 -42.35
CA MET A 183 -5.03 -1.70 -43.35
C MET A 183 -5.14 -0.76 -44.56
N MET A 184 -5.31 0.54 -44.31
CA MET A 184 -5.38 1.57 -45.34
C MET A 184 -4.05 1.68 -46.08
N ILE A 185 -2.92 1.77 -45.36
CA ILE A 185 -1.60 1.88 -45.99
C ILE A 185 -1.34 0.68 -46.90
N SER A 186 -1.59 -0.54 -46.44
CA SER A 186 -1.41 -1.75 -47.27
C SER A 186 -2.29 -1.71 -48.54
N HIS A 187 -3.54 -1.25 -48.42
CA HIS A 187 -4.44 -1.14 -49.57
C HIS A 187 -3.92 -0.15 -50.62
N PHE A 188 -3.53 1.05 -50.20
CA PHE A 188 -3.07 2.07 -51.14
C PHE A 188 -1.68 1.76 -51.71
N VAL A 189 -0.79 1.11 -50.94
CA VAL A 189 0.48 0.60 -51.50
C VAL A 189 0.24 -0.38 -52.64
N GLU A 190 -0.69 -1.33 -52.47
CA GLU A 190 -1.07 -2.25 -53.56
C GLU A 190 -1.73 -1.50 -54.72
N LYS A 191 -2.69 -0.60 -54.44
CA LYS A 191 -3.41 0.20 -55.46
C LYS A 191 -2.45 0.98 -56.36
N HIS A 192 -1.39 1.55 -55.80
CA HIS A 192 -0.40 2.34 -56.52
C HIS A 192 0.82 1.53 -56.99
N GLY A 193 0.85 0.20 -56.76
CA GLY A 193 1.96 -0.66 -57.20
C GLY A 193 3.30 -0.36 -56.51
N LEU A 194 3.27 0.07 -55.25
CA LEU A 194 4.46 0.59 -54.54
C LEU A 194 5.21 -0.47 -53.71
N HIS A 195 4.98 -1.76 -53.95
CA HIS A 195 5.61 -2.83 -53.17
C HIS A 195 7.14 -2.84 -53.26
N ASP A 196 7.71 -2.41 -54.39
CA ASP A 196 9.16 -2.30 -54.61
C ASP A 196 9.79 -1.14 -53.82
N GLN A 197 8.98 -0.26 -53.22
CA GLN A 197 9.42 0.84 -52.36
C GLN A 197 9.33 0.50 -50.87
N VAL A 198 8.76 -0.65 -50.50
CA VAL A 198 8.57 -1.06 -49.11
C VAL A 198 9.84 -1.74 -48.60
N GLN A 199 10.38 -1.26 -47.48
CA GLN A 199 11.52 -1.87 -46.81
C GLN A 199 11.19 -3.27 -46.26
N PRO A 200 12.19 -4.16 -46.19
CA PRO A 200 12.02 -5.49 -45.60
C PRO A 200 11.62 -5.43 -44.13
N LEU A 201 11.11 -6.55 -43.61
CA LEU A 201 10.62 -6.69 -42.23
C LEU A 201 11.69 -6.26 -41.22
N GLU A 202 12.94 -6.63 -41.49
CA GLU A 202 14.12 -6.46 -40.66
C GLU A 202 14.53 -4.99 -40.49
N ALA A 203 14.08 -4.10 -41.39
CA ALA A 203 14.41 -2.68 -41.32
C ALA A 203 13.83 -1.99 -40.08
N PHE A 204 12.58 -2.33 -39.72
CA PHE A 204 11.83 -1.66 -38.64
C PHE A 204 11.15 -2.63 -37.65
N TYR A 205 10.81 -3.84 -38.09
CA TYR A 205 10.00 -4.81 -37.35
C TYR A 205 10.66 -6.20 -37.20
N PRO A 206 11.98 -6.33 -36.94
CA PRO A 206 12.66 -7.62 -36.83
C PRO A 206 12.08 -8.50 -35.71
N VAL A 207 11.50 -7.86 -34.68
CA VAL A 207 10.66 -8.51 -33.66
C VAL A 207 9.21 -8.18 -33.94
N THR A 208 8.44 -9.16 -34.41
CA THR A 208 7.03 -8.98 -34.76
C THR A 208 6.16 -8.74 -33.52
N PHE A 209 4.94 -8.23 -33.71
CA PHE A 209 3.98 -8.05 -32.61
C PHE A 209 3.74 -9.36 -31.82
N ARG A 210 3.77 -10.53 -32.46
CA ARG A 210 3.60 -11.82 -31.77
C ARG A 210 4.78 -12.14 -30.85
N GLU A 211 5.98 -11.72 -31.24
CA GLU A 211 7.24 -11.97 -30.55
C GLU A 211 7.60 -10.87 -29.53
N ARG A 212 6.92 -9.72 -29.55
CA ARG A 212 7.22 -8.51 -28.75
C ARG A 212 7.63 -8.73 -27.28
N THR A 213 7.09 -9.75 -26.61
CA THR A 213 7.44 -10.07 -25.22
C THR A 213 8.86 -10.59 -25.03
N MET A 214 9.57 -10.93 -26.11
CA MET A 214 11.00 -11.20 -26.07
C MET A 214 11.79 -9.97 -25.58
N MET A 215 11.35 -8.76 -25.92
CA MET A 215 12.03 -7.52 -25.49
C MET A 215 12.05 -7.33 -23.97
N ILE A 216 11.03 -7.84 -23.26
CA ILE A 216 10.95 -7.76 -21.79
C ILE A 216 11.57 -8.99 -21.11
N ARG A 217 12.06 -10.00 -21.85
CA ARG A 217 12.49 -11.30 -21.29
C ARG A 217 13.89 -11.75 -21.70
N GLU A 218 14.24 -11.65 -22.98
CA GLU A 218 15.37 -12.38 -23.59
C GLU A 218 16.14 -11.46 -24.55
N ALA A 219 17.08 -10.66 -24.03
CA ALA A 219 17.83 -9.69 -24.84
C ALA A 219 18.58 -10.34 -26.02
N ALA A 220 19.25 -11.48 -25.78
CA ALA A 220 20.02 -12.19 -26.80
C ALA A 220 19.18 -12.58 -28.03
N LYS A 221 17.94 -13.02 -27.82
CA LYS A 221 17.06 -13.39 -28.94
C LYS A 221 16.54 -12.20 -29.75
N VAL A 222 16.50 -11.00 -29.13
CA VAL A 222 16.22 -9.77 -29.89
C VAL A 222 17.44 -9.42 -30.71
N GLU A 223 18.64 -9.48 -30.12
CA GLU A 223 19.93 -9.20 -30.78
C GLU A 223 20.18 -10.13 -31.98
N GLU A 224 19.83 -11.42 -31.90
CA GLU A 224 19.91 -12.39 -33.00
C GLU A 224 19.04 -12.04 -34.22
N LYS A 225 18.02 -11.20 -34.05
CA LYS A 225 17.10 -10.77 -35.12
C LYS A 225 17.51 -9.46 -35.76
N LEU A 226 18.48 -8.74 -35.19
CA LEU A 226 18.96 -7.47 -35.74
C LEU A 226 19.90 -7.76 -36.91
N THR A 227 19.76 -7.00 -37.99
CA THR A 227 20.60 -7.11 -39.19
C THR A 227 21.21 -5.76 -39.53
N ASP A 228 22.11 -5.73 -40.52
CA ASP A 228 22.67 -4.48 -41.04
C ASP A 228 21.59 -3.59 -41.69
N GLU A 229 20.44 -4.16 -42.07
CA GLU A 229 19.31 -3.42 -42.62
C GLU A 229 18.47 -2.72 -41.53
N THR A 230 18.57 -3.13 -40.27
CA THR A 230 17.81 -2.55 -39.16
C THR A 230 18.24 -1.10 -38.92
N THR A 231 17.32 -0.14 -39.12
CA THR A 231 17.52 1.29 -38.80
C THR A 231 16.69 1.71 -37.59
N ALA A 232 15.51 1.11 -37.41
CA ALA A 232 14.63 1.34 -36.28
C ALA A 232 14.05 0.05 -35.73
N LEU A 233 13.51 0.14 -34.52
CA LEU A 233 12.93 -0.97 -33.79
C LEU A 233 11.60 -0.55 -33.20
N HIS A 234 10.49 -1.11 -33.70
CA HIS A 234 9.19 -0.92 -33.07
C HIS A 234 9.12 -1.71 -31.76
N LEU A 235 9.12 -1.01 -30.62
CA LEU A 235 9.14 -1.63 -29.29
C LEU A 235 7.77 -2.11 -28.80
N TRP A 236 6.72 -1.78 -29.55
CA TRP A 236 5.33 -2.14 -29.31
C TRP A 236 4.81 -1.67 -27.95
N ALA A 237 4.05 -0.57 -27.90
CA ALA A 237 3.46 0.02 -26.70
C ALA A 237 2.56 -0.96 -25.93
N SER A 238 2.11 -2.05 -26.55
CA SER A 238 1.44 -3.15 -25.85
C SER A 238 2.33 -3.84 -24.80
N ASN A 239 3.67 -3.80 -24.93
CA ASN A 239 4.60 -4.25 -23.89
C ASN A 239 4.47 -3.44 -22.60
N LYS A 240 4.00 -2.18 -22.66
CA LYS A 240 3.74 -1.38 -21.46
C LYS A 240 2.76 -2.04 -20.50
N ARG A 241 1.74 -2.71 -21.05
CA ARG A 241 0.79 -3.48 -20.25
C ARG A 241 1.49 -4.62 -19.51
N GLU A 242 2.33 -5.37 -20.22
CA GLU A 242 3.07 -6.49 -19.62
C GLU A 242 4.10 -6.02 -18.58
N LEU A 243 4.76 -4.89 -18.82
CA LEU A 243 5.68 -4.24 -17.89
C LEU A 243 4.97 -3.73 -16.64
N GLY A 244 3.83 -3.06 -16.80
CA GLY A 244 2.99 -2.64 -15.67
C GLY A 244 2.48 -3.81 -14.84
N LEU A 245 1.98 -4.87 -15.49
CA LEU A 245 1.38 -6.04 -14.82
C LEU A 245 2.39 -6.96 -14.13
N ARG A 246 3.62 -7.06 -14.64
CA ARG A 246 4.57 -8.10 -14.20
C ARG A 246 5.84 -7.56 -13.58
N PHE A 247 6.15 -6.29 -13.81
CA PHE A 247 7.45 -5.71 -13.47
C PHE A 247 7.30 -4.28 -12.91
N ASN A 248 6.14 -3.91 -12.37
CA ASN A 248 5.87 -2.59 -11.77
C ASN A 248 6.22 -1.41 -12.69
N GLY A 249 6.07 -1.62 -14.00
CA GLY A 249 6.40 -0.60 -15.00
C GLY A 249 7.89 -0.38 -15.22
N ILE A 250 8.78 -1.19 -14.64
CA ILE A 250 10.25 -1.10 -14.78
C ILE A 250 10.76 -2.38 -15.45
N PRO A 251 11.66 -2.31 -16.45
CA PRO A 251 12.22 -3.51 -17.05
C PRO A 251 13.05 -4.35 -16.08
N ARG A 252 12.97 -5.67 -16.20
CA ARG A 252 13.85 -6.58 -15.47
C ARG A 252 15.30 -6.36 -15.91
N ALA A 253 16.23 -6.36 -14.94
CA ALA A 253 17.66 -6.37 -15.21
C ALA A 253 18.04 -7.49 -16.22
N GLY A 254 18.85 -7.13 -17.22
CA GLY A 254 19.28 -8.02 -18.29
C GLY A 254 18.28 -8.20 -19.45
N SER A 255 17.07 -7.64 -19.36
CA SER A 255 16.14 -7.58 -20.49
C SER A 255 16.65 -6.65 -21.59
N PHE A 256 16.07 -6.73 -22.79
CA PHE A 256 16.47 -5.87 -23.91
C PHE A 256 16.25 -4.39 -23.56
N PHE A 257 15.10 -4.07 -22.95
CA PHE A 257 14.81 -2.71 -22.47
C PHE A 257 15.81 -2.22 -21.41
N ASP A 258 16.21 -3.06 -20.45
CA ASP A 258 17.22 -2.68 -19.45
C ASP A 258 18.57 -2.34 -20.11
N LYS A 259 19.00 -3.12 -21.11
CA LYS A 259 20.22 -2.80 -21.88
C LYS A 259 20.11 -1.46 -22.60
N LEU A 260 18.98 -1.19 -23.27
CA LEU A 260 18.77 0.07 -23.98
C LEU A 260 18.71 1.27 -23.03
N LEU A 261 18.01 1.15 -21.90
CA LEU A 261 17.94 2.20 -20.88
C LEU A 261 19.34 2.57 -20.36
N LYS A 262 20.17 1.56 -20.06
CA LYS A 262 21.57 1.77 -19.64
C LYS A 262 22.42 2.44 -20.73
N LYS A 263 22.24 2.05 -22.00
CA LYS A 263 22.93 2.66 -23.14
C LYS A 263 22.66 4.17 -23.23
N HIS A 264 21.44 4.58 -22.93
CA HIS A 264 20.98 5.97 -23.03
C HIS A 264 20.96 6.71 -21.70
N ASP A 265 21.53 6.15 -20.64
CA ASP A 265 21.54 6.75 -19.29
C ASP A 265 20.15 7.19 -18.80
N ILE A 266 19.13 6.38 -19.08
CA ILE A 266 17.75 6.63 -18.64
C ILE A 266 17.46 5.77 -17.42
N ARG A 267 17.01 6.45 -16.36
CA ARG A 267 16.56 5.82 -15.12
C ARG A 267 15.05 5.54 -15.16
N PRO A 268 14.60 4.29 -15.39
CA PRO A 268 13.18 3.98 -15.55
C PRO A 268 12.32 4.30 -14.32
N GLU A 269 12.92 4.33 -13.12
CA GLU A 269 12.27 4.69 -11.86
C GLU A 269 11.76 6.14 -11.80
N PHE A 270 12.29 7.03 -12.64
CA PHE A 270 11.89 8.44 -12.69
C PHE A 270 10.68 8.70 -13.59
N ALA A 271 10.33 7.74 -14.44
CA ALA A 271 9.14 7.79 -15.27
C ALA A 271 8.60 6.37 -15.54
N PRO A 272 8.20 5.62 -14.49
CA PRO A 272 7.78 4.24 -14.65
C PRO A 272 6.56 4.15 -15.57
N ILE A 273 6.48 3.06 -16.33
CA ILE A 273 5.29 2.79 -17.13
C ILE A 273 4.13 2.52 -16.18
N LYS A 274 3.20 3.48 -16.14
CA LYS A 274 1.89 3.31 -15.52
C LYS A 274 1.11 2.36 -16.44
N GLY A 275 0.84 1.14 -15.98
CA GLY A 275 0.14 0.15 -16.80
C GLY A 275 -1.19 0.70 -17.33
N ARG A 276 -1.57 0.36 -18.56
CA ARG A 276 -2.94 0.59 -19.08
C ARG A 276 -4.01 -0.26 -18.36
N ALA A 277 -3.62 -1.09 -17.39
CA ALA A 277 -4.51 -1.71 -16.43
C ALA A 277 -4.30 -0.97 -15.11
N LYS A 278 -5.36 -0.32 -14.61
CA LYS A 278 -5.58 0.30 -13.29
C LYS A 278 -4.49 0.07 -12.21
N LEU A 279 -3.28 0.54 -12.45
CA LEU A 279 -2.24 0.79 -11.46
C LEU A 279 -1.82 2.23 -11.69
N VAL A 280 -2.73 3.10 -11.29
CA VAL A 280 -2.39 4.45 -10.88
C VAL A 280 -1.38 4.24 -9.75
N PHE A 281 -0.11 4.58 -9.95
CA PHE A 281 0.67 5.10 -8.82
C PHE A 281 -0.17 6.25 -8.32
N GLU A 282 -0.90 6.06 -7.22
CA GLU A 282 -1.76 7.08 -6.65
C GLU A 282 -0.95 8.37 -6.59
N GLN A 283 -1.43 9.37 -7.35
CA GLN A 283 -0.95 10.73 -7.21
C GLN A 283 -1.14 11.11 -5.75
N LYS A 284 -0.10 11.65 -5.09
CA LYS A 284 -0.12 12.45 -3.84
C LYS A 284 -1.47 12.52 -3.10
N GLY A 285 -1.95 11.37 -2.63
CA GLY A 285 -3.33 11.17 -2.21
C GLY A 285 -3.72 9.72 -2.45
N ALA A 286 -2.98 8.79 -1.84
CA ALA A 286 -3.45 7.42 -1.78
C ALA A 286 -4.82 7.40 -1.08
N ASP A 287 -5.77 6.64 -1.62
CA ASP A 287 -7.10 6.51 -1.04
C ASP A 287 -6.98 5.80 0.32
N LEU A 288 -6.87 6.60 1.38
CA LEU A 288 -6.91 6.14 2.76
C LEU A 288 -8.22 5.41 3.07
N GLY A 289 -9.26 5.57 2.24
CA GLY A 289 -10.49 4.80 2.30
C GLY A 289 -10.26 3.29 2.29
N LEU A 290 -9.17 2.81 1.68
CA LEU A 290 -8.77 1.40 1.77
C LEU A 290 -8.32 0.96 3.17
N ILE A 291 -7.58 1.83 3.88
CA ILE A 291 -7.14 1.56 5.24
C ILE A 291 -8.31 1.71 6.22
N GLU A 292 -9.17 2.70 6.00
CA GLU A 292 -10.40 2.90 6.77
C GLU A 292 -11.39 1.73 6.57
N ALA A 293 -11.54 1.23 5.34
CA ALA A 293 -12.33 0.05 5.02
C ALA A 293 -11.78 -1.24 5.66
N ALA A 294 -10.47 -1.31 5.94
CA ALA A 294 -9.87 -2.38 6.73
C ALA A 294 -10.20 -2.28 8.25
N GLY A 295 -10.93 -1.24 8.65
CA GLY A 295 -11.33 -0.98 10.03
C GLY A 295 -10.27 -0.24 10.86
N MET A 296 -9.27 0.37 10.23
CA MET A 296 -8.22 1.11 10.92
C MET A 296 -8.59 2.59 11.03
N SER A 297 -8.91 3.04 12.25
CA SER A 297 -9.13 4.46 12.56
C SER A 297 -7.84 5.20 12.94
N GLU A 298 -6.84 4.47 13.44
CA GLU A 298 -5.54 4.98 13.85
C GLU A 298 -4.41 3.97 13.53
N LEU A 299 -3.21 4.48 13.25
CA LEU A 299 -2.00 3.68 13.05
C LEU A 299 -0.81 4.29 13.80
N SER A 300 -0.09 3.47 14.55
CA SER A 300 1.22 3.84 15.13
C SER A 300 2.37 3.22 14.34
N SER A 301 2.15 2.10 13.63
CA SER A 301 3.14 1.49 12.74
C SER A 301 2.52 0.85 11.50
N ILE A 302 3.27 0.87 10.40
CA ILE A 302 2.92 0.26 9.13
C ILE A 302 4.12 -0.51 8.55
N ALA A 303 3.87 -1.64 7.90
CA ALA A 303 4.89 -2.34 7.12
C ALA A 303 4.47 -2.54 5.66
N ASP A 304 5.44 -2.53 4.75
CA ASP A 304 5.25 -2.94 3.36
C ASP A 304 6.13 -4.16 3.06
N LEU A 305 5.47 -5.26 2.68
CA LEU A 305 6.10 -6.52 2.35
C LEU A 305 6.43 -6.58 0.86
N GLY A 306 7.72 -6.49 0.55
CA GLY A 306 8.20 -6.52 -0.84
C GLY A 306 8.12 -5.19 -1.58
N GLY A 307 7.72 -4.10 -0.89
CA GLY A 307 7.93 -2.74 -1.36
C GLY A 307 7.02 -2.30 -2.50
N THR A 308 5.80 -2.80 -2.54
CA THR A 308 4.87 -2.56 -3.67
C THR A 308 3.95 -1.37 -3.44
N SER A 309 3.94 -0.78 -2.24
CA SER A 309 2.93 0.18 -1.80
C SER A 309 3.49 1.53 -1.24
N PRO A 310 4.54 2.14 -1.84
CA PRO A 310 5.16 3.37 -1.32
C PRO A 310 4.20 4.55 -1.16
N GLY A 311 3.25 4.71 -2.08
CA GLY A 311 2.25 5.79 -1.99
C GLY A 311 1.31 5.62 -0.80
N LEU A 312 0.83 4.40 -0.54
CA LEU A 312 -0.07 4.11 0.58
C LEU A 312 0.67 4.21 1.92
N VAL A 313 1.93 3.77 1.98
CA VAL A 313 2.79 3.96 3.15
C VAL A 313 3.01 5.43 3.44
N LEU A 314 3.35 6.23 2.43
CA LEU A 314 3.54 7.67 2.60
C LEU A 314 2.25 8.35 3.05
N ALA A 315 1.11 8.02 2.46
CA ALA A 315 -0.18 8.58 2.86
C ALA A 315 -0.57 8.18 4.28
N ALA A 316 -0.33 6.93 4.68
CA ALA A 316 -0.57 6.47 6.04
C ALA A 316 0.35 7.19 7.04
N HIS A 317 1.63 7.35 6.70
CA HIS A 317 2.57 8.13 7.50
C HIS A 317 2.15 9.60 7.60
N ASP A 318 1.70 10.21 6.51
CA ASP A 318 1.17 11.58 6.53
C ASP A 318 -0.07 11.71 7.41
N ARG A 319 -0.98 10.72 7.31
CA ARG A 319 -2.25 10.72 8.03
C ARG A 319 -2.10 10.44 9.51
N TRP A 320 -1.28 9.47 9.88
CA TRP A 320 -1.19 8.92 11.24
C TRP A 320 0.20 9.05 11.89
N ASP A 321 1.22 9.52 11.18
CA ASP A 321 2.58 9.73 11.69
C ASP A 321 3.13 8.44 12.30
N CYS A 322 2.89 7.34 11.57
CA CYS A 322 3.24 6.00 11.98
C CYS A 322 4.68 5.66 11.59
N ASP A 323 5.33 4.79 12.37
CA ASP A 323 6.64 4.25 12.02
C ASP A 323 6.53 3.29 10.83
N ILE A 324 7.54 3.29 9.95
CA ILE A 324 7.52 2.53 8.70
C ILE A 324 8.49 1.36 8.79
N THR A 325 8.03 0.17 8.40
CA THR A 325 8.88 -1.03 8.29
C THR A 325 8.88 -1.56 6.86
N LEU A 326 10.06 -1.67 6.26
CA LEU A 326 10.26 -2.28 4.95
C LEU A 326 10.67 -3.75 5.16
N ILE A 327 9.78 -4.69 4.83
CA ILE A 327 10.04 -6.12 4.98
C ILE A 327 10.53 -6.68 3.64
N ASP A 328 11.79 -7.07 3.61
CA ASP A 328 12.49 -7.55 2.43
C ASP A 328 12.52 -9.08 2.42
N LEU A 329 11.42 -9.66 1.92
CA LEU A 329 11.26 -11.10 1.75
C LEU A 329 11.20 -11.44 0.26
N LYS A 330 12.10 -12.31 -0.22
CA LYS A 330 12.15 -12.68 -1.64
C LYS A 330 10.91 -13.49 -2.04
N PRO A 331 10.49 -13.48 -3.33
CA PRO A 331 9.36 -14.26 -3.85
C PRO A 331 9.32 -15.75 -3.49
N ASN A 332 10.50 -16.35 -3.27
CA ASN A 332 10.66 -17.75 -2.89
C ASN A 332 10.60 -18.00 -1.36
N GLY A 333 10.30 -16.98 -0.56
CA GLY A 333 10.24 -17.03 0.90
C GLY A 333 11.60 -17.04 1.60
N LYS A 334 12.70 -16.84 0.87
CA LYS A 334 14.04 -16.72 1.49
C LYS A 334 14.33 -15.27 1.86
N TRP A 335 15.03 -15.11 2.97
CA TRP A 335 15.59 -13.83 3.39
C TRP A 335 16.81 -13.48 2.53
N PRO A 336 16.98 -12.20 2.13
CA PRO A 336 18.14 -11.74 1.39
C PRO A 336 19.45 -11.86 2.18
N GLU A 337 20.56 -12.10 1.46
CA GLU A 337 21.91 -11.97 2.03
C GLU A 337 22.35 -10.49 2.10
N SER A 338 21.81 -9.67 1.21
CA SER A 338 22.01 -8.22 1.09
C SER A 338 20.72 -7.55 0.64
N GLU A 339 20.54 -6.30 1.04
CA GLU A 339 19.36 -5.48 0.76
C GLU A 339 18.94 -5.58 -0.72
N SER A 340 17.66 -5.87 -0.98
CA SER A 340 17.12 -5.97 -2.34
C SER A 340 17.08 -4.59 -3.02
N ASP A 341 17.27 -4.57 -4.33
CA ASP A 341 17.41 -3.35 -5.15
C ASP A 341 16.27 -2.33 -4.98
N TRP A 342 15.06 -2.76 -4.61
CA TRP A 342 13.91 -1.88 -4.43
C TRP A 342 14.02 -0.98 -3.19
N VAL A 343 14.75 -1.39 -2.16
CA VAL A 343 14.72 -0.77 -0.82
C VAL A 343 15.38 0.60 -0.83
N ALA A 344 16.51 0.75 -1.52
CA ALA A 344 17.21 2.03 -1.64
C ALA A 344 16.33 3.09 -2.32
N GLY A 345 15.67 2.74 -3.42
CA GLY A 345 14.74 3.63 -4.13
C GLY A 345 13.51 3.99 -3.29
N TYR A 346 12.97 3.02 -2.53
CA TYR A 346 11.84 3.25 -1.64
C TYR A 346 12.20 4.22 -0.50
N ARG A 347 13.35 4.02 0.16
CA ARG A 347 13.85 4.93 1.19
C ARG A 347 14.08 6.34 0.65
N ALA A 348 14.69 6.45 -0.54
CA ALA A 348 14.89 7.74 -1.20
C ALA A 348 13.55 8.42 -1.46
N TYR A 349 12.56 7.70 -2.00
CA TYR A 349 11.21 8.23 -2.20
C TYR A 349 10.56 8.76 -0.91
N LEU A 350 10.64 8.01 0.19
CA LEU A 350 10.09 8.46 1.48
C LEU A 350 10.84 9.69 2.01
N ALA A 351 12.17 9.69 1.95
CA ALA A 351 13.00 10.80 2.42
C ALA A 351 12.77 12.08 1.59
N GLU A 352 12.71 11.98 0.27
CA GLU A 352 12.36 13.08 -0.65
C GLU A 352 10.96 13.65 -0.37
N ASN A 353 10.06 12.83 0.18
CA ASN A 353 8.73 13.25 0.59
C ASN A 353 8.63 13.69 2.07
N GLY A 354 9.76 13.80 2.77
CA GLY A 354 9.85 14.39 4.11
C GLY A 354 9.65 13.40 5.26
N VAL A 355 9.76 12.10 5.01
CA VAL A 355 9.83 11.09 6.07
C VAL A 355 11.23 11.09 6.67
N ASP A 356 11.32 11.16 7.99
CA ASP A 356 12.58 11.03 8.71
C ASP A 356 13.16 9.61 8.53
N PRO A 357 14.40 9.45 8.01
CA PRO A 357 15.04 8.15 7.85
C PRO A 357 15.12 7.32 9.13
N GLU A 358 15.20 7.94 10.32
CA GLU A 358 15.21 7.22 11.60
C GLU A 358 13.90 6.49 11.89
N ARG A 359 12.81 6.88 11.22
CA ARG A 359 11.49 6.24 11.32
C ARG A 359 11.26 5.12 10.30
N ILE A 360 12.27 4.82 9.49
CA ILE A 360 12.21 3.77 8.46
C ILE A 360 13.08 2.59 8.89
N ARG A 361 12.44 1.55 9.41
CA ARG A 361 13.08 0.29 9.75
C ARG A 361 13.19 -0.62 8.53
N TYR A 362 14.34 -1.23 8.32
CA TYR A 362 14.51 -2.33 7.36
C TYR A 362 14.54 -3.68 8.06
N VAL A 363 13.88 -4.68 7.46
CA VAL A 363 13.85 -6.05 7.95
C VAL A 363 14.23 -6.99 6.80
N GLY A 364 15.50 -7.43 6.81
CA GLY A 364 16.03 -8.42 5.87
C GLY A 364 16.16 -9.83 6.46
N LYS A 365 15.77 -10.05 7.72
CA LYS A 365 15.87 -11.34 8.42
C LYS A 365 14.66 -11.56 9.32
N ALA A 366 14.26 -12.83 9.50
CA ALA A 366 13.12 -13.18 10.35
C ALA A 366 13.24 -12.68 11.81
N ALA A 367 14.44 -12.71 12.40
CA ALA A 367 14.66 -12.33 13.80
C ALA A 367 14.38 -10.84 14.07
N ASP A 368 14.45 -10.03 13.02
CA ASP A 368 14.26 -8.59 13.08
C ASP A 368 12.80 -8.18 12.85
N LEU A 369 11.90 -9.13 12.57
CA LEU A 369 10.46 -8.88 12.49
C LEU A 369 9.94 -8.40 13.86
N ARG A 370 9.04 -7.42 13.79
CA ARG A 370 8.30 -6.91 14.94
C ARG A 370 6.85 -6.69 14.53
N PRO A 371 5.90 -6.81 15.47
CA PRO A 371 4.50 -6.56 15.17
C PRO A 371 4.24 -5.13 14.70
N VAL A 372 3.34 -4.97 13.73
CA VAL A 372 2.89 -3.67 13.21
C VAL A 372 1.36 -3.57 13.22
N ASP A 373 0.80 -2.36 13.31
CA ASP A 373 -0.65 -2.17 13.29
C ASP A 373 -1.24 -2.52 11.91
N LEU A 374 -0.53 -2.17 10.82
CA LEU A 374 -0.94 -2.48 9.45
C LEU A 374 0.21 -3.10 8.64
N LEU A 375 -0.03 -4.26 8.04
CA LEU A 375 0.86 -4.89 7.08
C LEU A 375 0.28 -4.79 5.66
N LEU A 376 1.06 -4.27 4.72
CA LEU A 376 0.70 -4.23 3.30
C LEU A 376 1.39 -5.39 2.57
N ASN A 377 0.60 -6.19 1.87
CA ASN A 377 1.04 -7.27 0.98
C ASN A 377 0.23 -7.19 -0.34
N LEU A 378 0.19 -5.99 -0.91
CA LEU A 378 -0.51 -5.70 -2.17
C LEU A 378 0.35 -6.18 -3.34
N SER A 379 -0.28 -6.77 -4.37
CA SER A 379 0.43 -7.37 -5.52
C SER A 379 1.61 -8.27 -5.09
N GLY A 380 1.43 -9.03 -4.00
CA GLY A 380 2.48 -9.77 -3.29
C GLY A 380 2.19 -11.27 -3.14
N PHE A 381 2.41 -11.81 -1.94
CA PHE A 381 2.12 -13.21 -1.60
C PHE A 381 0.62 -13.47 -1.60
N GLY A 382 0.16 -14.42 -2.41
CA GLY A 382 -1.26 -14.71 -2.63
C GLY A 382 -1.81 -14.17 -3.96
N ASP A 383 -1.09 -13.26 -4.61
CA ASP A 383 -1.35 -12.84 -5.98
C ASP A 383 -0.22 -13.27 -6.94
N VAL A 384 0.97 -12.66 -6.82
CA VAL A 384 2.12 -12.93 -7.69
C VAL A 384 3.08 -13.97 -7.09
N ASN A 385 3.18 -14.02 -5.75
CA ASN A 385 4.04 -14.94 -5.02
C ASN A 385 3.23 -16.02 -4.30
N LYS A 386 3.83 -17.18 -4.00
CA LYS A 386 3.12 -18.28 -3.32
C LYS A 386 2.81 -17.94 -1.86
N VAL A 387 1.54 -17.87 -1.51
CA VAL A 387 1.03 -17.46 -0.18
C VAL A 387 1.68 -18.19 1.01
N LYS A 388 2.03 -19.48 0.85
CA LYS A 388 2.60 -20.31 1.92
C LYS A 388 3.89 -19.73 2.54
N HIS A 389 4.62 -18.90 1.78
CA HIS A 389 5.85 -18.26 2.25
C HIS A 389 5.59 -17.09 3.22
N LEU A 390 4.34 -16.66 3.36
CA LEU A 390 3.93 -15.58 4.25
C LEU A 390 3.89 -16.01 5.72
N LYS A 391 3.89 -17.32 6.01
CA LYS A 391 3.73 -17.87 7.37
C LYS A 391 4.66 -17.22 8.42
N PRO A 392 5.98 -17.07 8.21
CA PRO A 392 6.85 -16.44 9.20
C PRO A 392 6.53 -14.96 9.45
N VAL A 393 5.99 -14.26 8.45
CA VAL A 393 5.58 -12.85 8.58
C VAL A 393 4.26 -12.77 9.36
N LEU A 394 3.27 -13.63 9.07
CA LEU A 394 2.02 -13.68 9.83
C LEU A 394 2.26 -13.95 11.33
N GLU A 395 3.20 -14.84 11.64
CA GLU A 395 3.49 -15.25 13.02
C GLU A 395 4.27 -14.21 13.83
N ALA A 396 5.03 -13.31 13.20
CA ALA A 396 5.95 -12.41 13.89
C ALA A 396 5.68 -10.91 13.66
N ALA A 397 4.93 -10.55 12.61
CA ALA A 397 4.64 -9.17 12.25
C ALA A 397 3.21 -8.72 12.59
N LEU A 398 2.37 -9.61 13.11
CA LEU A 398 0.99 -9.28 13.49
C LEU A 398 0.78 -9.47 15.00
N HIS A 399 0.18 -8.47 15.64
CA HIS A 399 -0.37 -8.50 16.98
C HIS A 399 -1.91 -8.49 16.93
N ALA A 400 -2.58 -8.36 18.07
CA ALA A 400 -4.00 -8.72 18.17
C ALA A 400 -4.92 -7.82 17.35
N ASP A 401 -4.58 -6.53 17.34
CA ASP A 401 -5.29 -5.50 16.61
C ASP A 401 -4.73 -5.27 15.19
N SER A 402 -3.73 -6.05 14.77
CA SER A 402 -3.13 -5.87 13.45
C SER A 402 -4.13 -6.18 12.35
N LYS A 403 -4.05 -5.41 11.26
CA LYS A 403 -4.66 -5.76 9.97
C LYS A 403 -3.59 -6.00 8.94
N MET A 404 -3.89 -6.87 7.98
CA MET A 404 -3.10 -6.99 6.76
C MET A 404 -3.98 -6.72 5.55
N LEU A 405 -3.60 -5.75 4.74
CA LEU A 405 -4.19 -5.53 3.42
C LEU A 405 -3.41 -6.34 2.40
N MET A 406 -4.09 -7.23 1.68
CA MET A 406 -3.44 -8.05 0.66
C MET A 406 -4.32 -8.29 -0.56
N ASP A 407 -3.67 -8.49 -1.70
CA ASP A 407 -4.34 -8.93 -2.90
C ASP A 407 -4.24 -10.46 -3.04
N VAL A 408 -5.35 -11.08 -3.41
CA VAL A 408 -5.50 -12.53 -3.55
C VAL A 408 -6.03 -12.86 -4.94
N ARG A 409 -5.29 -13.70 -5.68
CA ARG A 409 -5.76 -14.24 -6.95
C ARG A 409 -6.62 -15.47 -6.74
N LYS A 410 -7.75 -15.57 -7.46
CA LYS A 410 -8.59 -16.78 -7.45
C LYS A 410 -7.75 -17.99 -7.89
N GLY A 411 -7.82 -19.07 -7.12
CA GLY A 411 -7.05 -20.30 -7.39
C GLY A 411 -5.61 -20.30 -6.86
N SER A 412 -5.15 -19.24 -6.20
CA SER A 412 -3.81 -19.16 -5.59
C SER A 412 -3.61 -20.07 -4.36
N GLY A 413 -4.69 -20.60 -3.79
CA GLY A 413 -4.68 -21.32 -2.51
C GLY A 413 -4.63 -20.42 -1.27
N SER A 414 -4.80 -19.09 -1.44
CA SER A 414 -4.70 -18.13 -0.33
C SER A 414 -5.78 -18.26 0.72
N PHE A 415 -7.06 -18.35 0.36
CA PHE A 415 -8.14 -18.48 1.37
C PHE A 415 -8.00 -19.72 2.26
N PRO A 416 -7.74 -20.94 1.71
CA PRO A 416 -7.46 -22.10 2.55
C PRO A 416 -6.27 -21.90 3.50
N PHE A 417 -5.18 -21.29 3.02
CA PHE A 417 -4.00 -21.02 3.84
C PHE A 417 -4.28 -19.99 4.94
N LEU A 418 -4.92 -18.87 4.60
CA LEU A 418 -5.19 -17.77 5.53
C LEU A 418 -6.18 -18.16 6.62
N ARG A 419 -7.14 -19.05 6.33
CA ARG A 419 -8.14 -19.52 7.30
C ARG A 419 -7.50 -20.15 8.55
N ASP A 420 -6.35 -20.79 8.40
CA ASP A 420 -5.63 -21.40 9.54
C ASP A 420 -4.93 -20.34 10.42
N HIS A 421 -4.81 -19.10 9.93
CA HIS A 421 -4.07 -18.01 10.58
C HIS A 421 -4.95 -16.81 10.98
N GLY A 422 -6.14 -16.67 10.40
CA GLY A 422 -6.99 -15.51 10.63
C GLY A 422 -8.30 -15.52 9.86
N THR A 423 -8.99 -14.38 9.93
CA THR A 423 -10.22 -14.11 9.18
C THR A 423 -9.93 -13.16 8.02
N SER A 424 -10.62 -13.33 6.90
CA SER A 424 -10.46 -12.52 5.70
C SER A 424 -11.81 -11.92 5.30
N GLU A 425 -11.85 -10.60 5.14
CA GLU A 425 -12.98 -9.85 4.60
C GLU A 425 -12.61 -9.34 3.20
N ILE A 426 -13.49 -9.58 2.22
CA ILE A 426 -13.28 -9.07 0.86
C ILE A 426 -13.73 -7.62 0.81
N LEU A 427 -12.80 -6.72 0.51
CA LEU A 427 -13.06 -5.29 0.36
C LEU A 427 -13.43 -4.94 -1.07
N GLU A 428 -12.75 -5.56 -2.05
CA GLU A 428 -12.95 -5.25 -3.47
C GLU A 428 -12.70 -6.50 -4.34
N GLU A 429 -13.46 -6.65 -5.43
CA GLU A 429 -13.19 -7.63 -6.50
C GLU A 429 -12.85 -6.92 -7.81
N PHE A 430 -11.81 -7.38 -8.49
CA PHE A 430 -11.41 -6.86 -9.80
C PHE A 430 -10.99 -7.98 -10.76
N SER A 431 -11.15 -7.72 -12.06
CA SER A 431 -10.70 -8.66 -13.11
C SER A 431 -9.19 -8.58 -13.27
N ASP A 432 -8.53 -9.74 -13.42
CA ASP A 432 -7.07 -9.80 -13.66
C ASP A 432 -6.67 -9.49 -15.11
N GLY A 433 -7.64 -9.14 -15.97
CA GLY A 433 -7.42 -8.83 -17.38
C GLY A 433 -7.04 -10.03 -18.26
N GLY A 434 -7.08 -11.25 -17.72
CA GLY A 434 -6.86 -12.53 -18.41
C GLY A 434 -8.05 -13.50 -18.32
N GLY A 435 -9.18 -13.05 -17.76
CA GLY A 435 -10.38 -13.87 -17.53
C GLY A 435 -10.46 -14.47 -16.11
N GLY A 436 -9.48 -14.21 -15.25
CA GLY A 436 -9.51 -14.55 -13.83
C GLY A 436 -10.00 -13.39 -12.95
N LYS A 437 -10.11 -13.69 -11.65
CA LYS A 437 -10.56 -12.75 -10.61
C LYS A 437 -9.45 -12.55 -9.58
N GLN A 438 -9.28 -11.31 -9.17
CA GLN A 438 -8.45 -10.90 -8.04
C GLN A 438 -9.34 -10.22 -7.01
N MET A 439 -9.04 -10.43 -5.73
CA MET A 439 -9.77 -9.88 -4.60
C MET A 439 -8.78 -9.13 -3.72
N ARG A 440 -9.12 -7.91 -3.31
CA ARG A 440 -8.44 -7.26 -2.21
C ARG A 440 -9.15 -7.58 -0.92
N ILE A 441 -8.38 -8.00 0.08
CA ILE A 441 -8.92 -8.42 1.36
C ILE A 441 -8.27 -7.66 2.52
N ALA A 442 -9.06 -7.45 3.57
CA ALA A 442 -8.56 -7.17 4.91
C ALA A 442 -8.47 -8.48 5.67
N PHE A 443 -7.27 -8.83 6.11
CA PHE A 443 -7.01 -9.98 6.95
C PHE A 443 -6.78 -9.53 8.40
N ALA A 444 -7.38 -10.25 9.35
CA ALA A 444 -7.15 -10.07 10.78
C ALA A 444 -6.65 -11.39 11.37
N PRO A 445 -5.59 -11.40 12.19
CA PRO A 445 -5.06 -12.62 12.77
C PRO A 445 -6.09 -13.28 13.70
N ASN A 446 -6.06 -14.60 13.76
CA ASN A 446 -6.86 -15.35 14.73
C ASN A 446 -6.40 -15.01 16.15
N PRO A 447 -7.29 -15.14 17.15
CA PRO A 447 -6.84 -15.27 18.52
C PRO A 447 -5.77 -16.36 18.59
N PRO A 448 -4.73 -16.19 19.41
CA PRO A 448 -3.82 -17.29 19.68
C PRO A 448 -4.66 -18.47 20.19
N ALA A 449 -4.42 -19.66 19.63
CA ALA A 449 -5.06 -20.87 20.12
C ALA A 449 -4.82 -20.95 21.64
N GLU A 450 -5.84 -21.31 22.42
CA GLU A 450 -5.68 -21.52 23.86
C GLU A 450 -4.60 -22.60 24.06
N GLN A 451 -3.39 -22.15 24.40
CA GLN A 451 -2.24 -23.04 24.49
C GLN A 451 -2.31 -23.80 25.81
N VAL A 452 -2.38 -25.13 25.75
CA VAL A 452 -2.08 -26.02 26.87
C VAL A 452 -0.65 -25.74 27.34
N SER A 453 -0.42 -25.82 28.67
CA SER A 453 0.83 -25.45 29.31
C SER A 453 2.06 -26.00 28.58
N ASP A 454 3.00 -25.10 28.26
CA ASP A 454 4.34 -25.47 27.81
C ASP A 454 5.10 -26.05 29.00
N PRO A 455 5.54 -27.33 28.95
CA PRO A 455 6.27 -27.96 30.06
C PRO A 455 7.51 -27.17 30.50
N GLY A 456 8.17 -26.45 29.58
CA GLY A 456 9.35 -25.65 29.89
C GLY A 456 9.04 -24.36 30.66
N TRP A 457 7.85 -23.77 30.47
CA TRP A 457 7.46 -22.56 31.19
C TRP A 457 7.15 -22.82 32.65
N ALA A 458 6.49 -23.94 32.98
CA ALA A 458 6.15 -24.29 34.35
C ALA A 458 7.41 -24.39 35.24
N GLU A 459 8.51 -24.93 34.69
CA GLU A 459 9.80 -25.00 35.38
C GLU A 459 10.38 -23.59 35.62
N ILE A 460 10.42 -22.74 34.58
CA ILE A 460 10.89 -21.35 34.68
C ILE A 460 10.05 -20.55 35.68
N ALA A 461 8.73 -20.67 35.63
CA ALA A 461 7.81 -19.98 36.51
C ALA A 461 8.01 -20.41 37.97
N THR A 462 8.20 -21.71 38.21
CA THR A 462 8.51 -22.24 39.54
C THR A 462 9.86 -21.71 40.05
N GLN A 463 10.88 -21.62 39.19
CA GLN A 463 12.16 -21.01 39.54
C GLN A 463 12.03 -19.51 39.85
N LEU A 464 11.24 -18.78 39.07
CA LEU A 464 10.98 -17.35 39.29
C LEU A 464 10.20 -17.09 40.59
N ALA A 465 9.25 -17.97 40.93
CA ALA A 465 8.50 -17.90 42.19
C ALA A 465 9.43 -18.05 43.40
N GLY A 466 10.45 -18.89 43.29
CA GLY A 466 11.36 -19.20 44.38
C GLY A 466 10.68 -19.97 45.52
N LYS A 467 11.40 -20.16 46.62
CA LYS A 467 10.96 -21.01 47.76
C LYS A 467 9.71 -20.50 48.50
N ASP A 468 9.48 -19.19 48.46
CA ASP A 468 8.41 -18.51 49.20
C ASP A 468 7.24 -18.10 48.27
N GLY A 469 7.36 -18.40 46.97
CA GLY A 469 6.37 -18.09 45.94
C GLY A 469 5.57 -19.33 45.52
N PHE A 470 4.67 -19.16 44.55
CA PHE A 470 3.94 -20.28 43.96
C PHE A 470 3.67 -20.07 42.46
N TYR A 471 3.42 -21.18 41.78
CA TYR A 471 2.90 -21.22 40.41
C TYR A 471 1.73 -22.21 40.36
N THR A 472 0.59 -21.78 39.82
CA THR A 472 -0.59 -22.62 39.59
C THR A 472 -1.08 -22.43 38.16
N ASP A 473 -1.57 -23.48 37.49
CA ASP A 473 -2.11 -23.41 36.14
C ASP A 473 -3.22 -24.43 35.89
N ASN A 474 -4.09 -24.12 34.92
CA ASN A 474 -5.14 -25.03 34.43
C ASN A 474 -4.98 -25.34 32.92
N GLY A 475 -3.78 -25.10 32.36
CA GLY A 475 -3.53 -25.09 30.92
C GLY A 475 -3.86 -23.76 30.23
N SER A 476 -5.07 -23.22 30.41
CA SER A 476 -5.53 -21.99 29.73
C SER A 476 -5.06 -20.69 30.40
N HIS A 477 -4.85 -20.72 31.72
CA HIS A 477 -4.37 -19.60 32.54
C HIS A 477 -3.34 -20.09 33.54
N SER A 478 -2.57 -19.16 34.10
CA SER A 478 -1.66 -19.45 35.21
C SER A 478 -1.51 -18.26 36.15
N PHE A 479 -1.24 -18.53 37.41
CA PHE A 479 -0.88 -17.55 38.42
C PHE A 479 0.56 -17.77 38.84
N LEU A 480 1.36 -16.71 38.82
CA LEU A 480 2.75 -16.71 39.26
C LEU A 480 2.94 -15.67 40.36
N TYR A 481 3.17 -16.14 41.59
CA TYR A 481 3.49 -15.29 42.72
C TYR A 481 5.00 -15.24 42.96
N ILE A 482 5.55 -14.02 42.95
CA ILE A 482 6.97 -13.74 43.18
C ILE A 482 7.10 -12.82 44.40
N PRO A 483 7.44 -13.38 45.58
CA PRO A 483 7.55 -12.61 46.82
C PRO A 483 8.82 -11.75 46.81
N ARG A 484 8.69 -10.51 47.30
CA ARG A 484 9.83 -9.61 47.57
C ARG A 484 9.64 -8.82 48.86
N SER A 485 8.46 -8.23 49.04
CA SER A 485 8.11 -7.39 50.19
C SER A 485 6.64 -7.53 50.55
N GLN A 486 6.32 -7.49 51.85
CA GLN A 486 4.94 -7.42 52.35
C GLN A 486 4.37 -5.98 52.32
N ASP A 487 5.14 -5.01 51.85
CA ASP A 487 4.69 -3.62 51.78
C ASP A 487 3.66 -3.40 50.66
N THR A 488 3.97 -3.88 49.45
CA THR A 488 3.09 -3.75 48.28
C THR A 488 3.10 -5.04 47.46
N LEU A 489 1.89 -5.52 47.14
CA LEU A 489 1.63 -6.53 46.12
C LEU A 489 1.06 -5.86 44.87
N VAL A 490 1.66 -6.12 43.71
CA VAL A 490 1.09 -5.76 42.41
C VAL A 490 0.52 -7.00 41.75
N VAL A 491 -0.80 -7.02 41.55
CA VAL A 491 -1.52 -8.04 40.79
C VAL A 491 -1.61 -7.59 39.35
N THR A 492 -1.04 -8.34 38.41
CA THR A 492 -0.92 -7.92 37.00
C THR A 492 -1.62 -8.88 36.06
N PHE A 493 -2.23 -8.33 35.02
CA PHE A 493 -2.92 -9.08 33.99
C PHE A 493 -2.29 -8.77 32.63
N ASP A 494 -2.17 -9.82 31.81
CA ASP A 494 -1.71 -9.71 30.44
C ASP A 494 -2.75 -8.98 29.57
N ASN A 495 -2.25 -8.19 28.63
CA ASN A 495 -3.06 -7.65 27.54
C ASN A 495 -3.11 -8.64 26.36
N LEU A 496 -3.87 -8.30 25.32
CA LEU A 496 -4.04 -9.16 24.14
C LEU A 496 -2.72 -9.43 23.39
N ASP A 497 -1.81 -8.45 23.33
CA ASP A 497 -0.55 -8.56 22.61
C ASP A 497 0.43 -9.53 23.30
N ILE A 498 0.55 -9.47 24.63
CA ILE A 498 1.38 -10.41 25.39
C ILE A 498 0.78 -11.82 25.30
N ALA A 499 -0.55 -11.94 25.27
CA ALA A 499 -1.23 -13.21 25.09
C ALA A 499 -0.88 -13.91 23.76
N MET A 500 -0.39 -13.18 22.76
CA MET A 500 0.06 -13.72 21.47
C MET A 500 1.52 -14.18 21.44
N ASN A 501 2.37 -13.75 22.38
CA ASN A 501 3.80 -14.08 22.37
C ASN A 501 4.09 -15.51 22.83
N LYS A 502 5.15 -16.13 22.28
CA LYS A 502 5.67 -17.44 22.74
C LYS A 502 6.05 -17.37 24.23
N ARG A 503 5.71 -18.42 25.00
CA ARG A 503 5.85 -18.45 26.47
C ARG A 503 7.29 -18.63 26.97
N ASP A 504 8.23 -19.01 26.11
CA ASP A 504 9.64 -19.33 26.43
C ASP A 504 10.43 -18.20 27.10
N THR A 505 10.10 -16.94 26.82
CA THR A 505 10.73 -15.74 27.44
C THR A 505 9.75 -14.86 28.21
N ARG A 506 8.49 -15.28 28.32
CA ARG A 506 7.42 -14.44 28.87
C ARG A 506 7.68 -14.15 30.35
N ARG A 507 7.46 -12.91 30.74
CA ARG A 507 7.40 -12.46 32.13
C ARG A 507 6.01 -11.86 32.33
N PRO A 508 5.44 -11.94 33.53
CA PRO A 508 4.15 -11.31 33.76
C PRO A 508 4.24 -9.80 33.52
N TRP A 509 3.15 -9.20 33.06
CA TRP A 509 3.14 -7.82 32.59
C TRP A 509 3.72 -6.84 33.62
N GLY A 510 4.70 -6.04 33.19
CA GLY A 510 5.35 -5.05 34.06
C GLY A 510 6.43 -5.59 35.01
N PHE A 511 6.82 -6.86 34.87
CA PHE A 511 7.83 -7.54 35.71
C PHE A 511 9.05 -6.67 36.05
N GLU A 512 9.75 -6.13 35.03
CA GLU A 512 11.01 -5.42 35.26
C GLU A 512 10.88 -4.19 36.15
N PHE A 513 9.80 -3.41 36.00
CA PHE A 513 9.65 -2.19 36.80
C PHE A 513 9.15 -2.51 38.21
N ILE A 514 8.31 -3.54 38.39
CA ILE A 514 7.85 -4.02 39.70
C ILE A 514 9.05 -4.56 40.49
N GLU A 515 9.90 -5.34 39.82
CA GLU A 515 11.13 -5.87 40.38
C GLU A 515 12.06 -4.74 40.86
N LYS A 516 12.27 -3.70 40.04
CA LYS A 516 13.10 -2.55 40.41
C LYS A 516 12.60 -1.77 41.63
N GLN A 517 11.32 -1.85 41.96
CA GLN A 517 10.76 -1.24 43.18
C GLN A 517 10.83 -2.16 44.41
N GLY A 518 11.22 -3.42 44.24
CA GLY A 518 11.23 -4.41 45.32
C GLY A 518 9.83 -4.85 45.78
N TRP A 519 8.81 -4.67 44.94
CA TRP A 519 7.43 -5.07 45.26
C TRP A 519 7.18 -6.54 44.98
N SER A 520 6.29 -7.15 45.76
CA SER A 520 5.80 -8.49 45.46
C SER A 520 4.87 -8.45 44.25
N MET A 521 4.81 -9.54 43.51
CA MET A 521 4.05 -9.61 42.25
C MET A 521 3.19 -10.86 42.18
N LEU A 522 1.92 -10.73 41.79
CA LEU A 522 1.05 -11.84 41.40
C LEU A 522 0.67 -11.64 39.92
N GLY A 523 1.27 -12.41 39.03
CA GLY A 523 0.95 -12.39 37.60
C GLY A 523 -0.17 -13.37 37.28
N ALA A 524 -1.36 -12.86 36.91
CA ALA A 524 -2.44 -13.65 36.33
C ALA A 524 -2.31 -13.65 34.81
N MET A 525 -1.80 -14.75 34.26
CA MET A 525 -1.42 -14.86 32.85
C MET A 525 -2.49 -15.58 32.04
N ALA A 526 -2.78 -15.05 30.84
CA ALA A 526 -3.76 -15.63 29.93
C ALA A 526 -3.08 -16.39 28.77
N GLY A 527 -3.56 -17.60 28.50
CA GLY A 527 -3.14 -18.45 27.38
C GLY A 527 -3.83 -18.14 26.06
N GLY A 528 -4.63 -17.07 26.01
CA GLY A 528 -5.25 -16.55 24.81
C GLY A 528 -6.13 -15.32 25.09
N TRP A 529 -7.00 -14.97 24.17
CA TRP A 529 -7.96 -13.86 24.32
C TRP A 529 -9.19 -14.31 25.12
N THR A 530 -8.96 -14.60 26.40
CA THR A 530 -9.93 -15.26 27.27
C THR A 530 -10.84 -14.29 28.01
N TRP A 531 -10.46 -13.01 28.07
CA TRP A 531 -11.00 -12.02 29.01
C TRP A 531 -11.02 -12.54 30.45
N TYR A 532 -10.16 -13.50 30.80
CA TYR A 532 -10.14 -14.12 32.12
C TYR A 532 -11.50 -14.70 32.56
N ARG A 533 -12.32 -15.15 31.59
CA ARG A 533 -13.66 -15.69 31.83
C ARG A 533 -13.71 -17.20 32.04
N ASP A 534 -12.54 -17.84 32.16
CA ASP A 534 -12.47 -19.22 32.62
C ASP A 534 -12.83 -19.25 34.12
N PRO A 535 -13.84 -20.04 34.56
CA PRO A 535 -14.26 -20.10 35.96
C PRO A 535 -13.12 -20.33 36.95
N TRP A 536 -12.11 -21.10 36.55
CA TRP A 536 -10.93 -21.40 37.37
C TRP A 536 -10.20 -20.13 37.84
N VAL A 537 -10.17 -19.08 37.01
CA VAL A 537 -9.52 -17.81 37.38
C VAL A 537 -10.25 -17.17 38.55
N GLY A 538 -11.59 -17.17 38.54
CA GLY A 538 -12.40 -16.68 39.64
C GLY A 538 -12.22 -17.50 40.91
N ASP A 539 -12.24 -18.82 40.79
CA ASP A 539 -12.04 -19.75 41.91
C ASP A 539 -10.65 -19.57 42.55
N GLU A 540 -9.60 -19.33 41.76
CA GLU A 540 -8.25 -19.10 42.27
C GLU A 540 -8.15 -17.77 43.04
N PHE A 541 -8.77 -16.69 42.54
CA PHE A 541 -8.86 -15.43 43.29
C PHE A 541 -9.63 -15.60 44.60
N ASP A 542 -10.70 -16.40 44.60
CA ASP A 542 -11.48 -16.70 45.80
C ASP A 542 -10.70 -17.52 46.82
N ARG A 543 -9.95 -18.51 46.35
CA ARG A 543 -9.07 -19.33 47.19
C ARG A 543 -8.02 -18.44 47.86
N LEU A 544 -7.32 -17.62 47.09
CA LEU A 544 -6.31 -16.68 47.61
C LEU A 544 -6.92 -15.72 48.64
N ALA A 545 -8.11 -15.18 48.37
CA ALA A 545 -8.81 -14.32 49.32
C ALA A 545 -9.19 -15.08 50.60
N GLY A 546 -9.75 -16.29 50.48
CA GLY A 546 -10.16 -17.13 51.61
C GLY A 546 -9.00 -17.61 52.49
N GLU A 547 -7.82 -17.79 51.90
CA GLU A 547 -6.58 -18.14 52.61
C GLU A 547 -5.90 -16.92 53.26
N GLY A 548 -6.44 -15.71 53.10
CA GLY A 548 -5.86 -14.49 53.64
C GLY A 548 -4.61 -14.01 52.90
N PHE A 549 -4.36 -14.51 51.68
CA PHE A 549 -3.19 -14.16 50.89
C PHE A 549 -3.04 -12.65 50.70
N PHE A 550 -4.13 -11.94 50.35
CA PHE A 550 -4.07 -10.50 50.15
C PHE A 550 -3.89 -9.71 51.45
N ALA A 551 -4.36 -10.24 52.58
CA ALA A 551 -4.34 -9.57 53.88
C ALA A 551 -2.93 -9.45 54.48
N GLN A 552 -1.96 -10.23 54.00
CA GLN A 552 -0.57 -10.14 54.45
C GLN A 552 0.16 -8.89 53.92
N PHE A 553 -0.41 -8.19 52.93
CA PHE A 553 0.20 -7.01 52.33
C PHE A 553 -0.42 -5.74 52.87
N LYS A 554 0.40 -4.71 53.16
CA LYS A 554 -0.14 -3.40 53.54
C LYS A 554 -0.93 -2.75 52.42
N ARG A 555 -0.55 -3.05 51.18
CA ARG A 555 -1.20 -2.55 49.98
C ARG A 555 -1.24 -3.59 48.87
N VAL A 556 -2.39 -3.67 48.22
CA VAL A 556 -2.60 -4.49 47.01
C VAL A 556 -3.06 -3.58 45.88
N VAL A 557 -2.43 -3.70 44.72
CA VAL A 557 -2.77 -2.91 43.53
C VAL A 557 -2.98 -3.83 42.33
N PHE A 558 -4.16 -3.79 41.73
CA PHE A 558 -4.50 -4.48 40.50
C PHE A 558 -4.15 -3.59 39.30
N TYR A 559 -3.43 -4.13 38.34
CA TYR A 559 -2.87 -3.37 37.22
C TYR A 559 -3.05 -4.10 35.89
N GLY A 560 -3.56 -3.38 34.88
CA GLY A 560 -3.67 -3.91 33.53
C GLY A 560 -4.11 -2.88 32.48
N ALA A 561 -4.04 -3.29 31.22
CA ALA A 561 -4.44 -2.48 30.06
C ALA A 561 -5.38 -3.28 29.13
N SER A 562 -6.38 -2.61 28.54
CA SER A 562 -7.38 -3.22 27.66
C SER A 562 -8.03 -4.47 28.32
N MET A 563 -7.89 -5.68 27.75
CA MET A 563 -8.33 -6.94 28.37
C MET A 563 -7.80 -7.12 29.80
N GLY A 564 -6.53 -6.79 30.06
CA GLY A 564 -5.96 -6.85 31.40
C GLY A 564 -6.50 -5.74 32.31
N GLY A 565 -6.91 -4.61 31.74
CA GLY A 565 -7.56 -3.52 32.48
C GLY A 565 -8.97 -3.90 32.94
N TYR A 566 -9.72 -4.61 32.09
CA TYR A 566 -10.97 -5.28 32.49
C TYR A 566 -10.73 -6.19 33.69
N ALA A 567 -9.75 -7.10 33.59
CA ALA A 567 -9.46 -8.07 34.64
C ALA A 567 -8.97 -7.40 35.94
N ALA A 568 -8.13 -6.37 35.85
CA ALA A 568 -7.69 -5.59 37.00
C ALA A 568 -8.86 -4.96 37.76
N CYS A 569 -9.83 -4.39 37.04
CA CYS A 569 -11.04 -3.85 37.64
C CYS A 569 -11.96 -4.95 38.19
N ALA A 570 -12.22 -6.01 37.42
CA ALA A 570 -13.13 -7.09 37.78
C ALA A 570 -12.66 -7.87 39.01
N PHE A 571 -11.43 -8.37 39.01
CA PHE A 571 -10.91 -9.22 40.07
C PHE A 571 -10.44 -8.45 41.30
N SER A 572 -10.43 -7.11 41.26
CA SER A 572 -10.18 -6.30 42.46
C SER A 572 -11.18 -6.59 43.59
N ALA A 573 -12.38 -7.07 43.26
CA ALA A 573 -13.38 -7.49 44.25
C ALA A 573 -12.94 -8.68 45.13
N ALA A 574 -11.93 -9.46 44.71
CA ALA A 574 -11.32 -10.50 45.54
C ALA A 574 -10.53 -9.93 46.73
N CYS A 575 -10.12 -8.67 46.65
CA CYS A 575 -9.43 -7.94 47.71
C CYS A 575 -10.10 -6.58 47.94
N PRO A 576 -11.24 -6.53 48.63
CA PRO A 576 -11.90 -5.27 48.96
C PRO A 576 -10.94 -4.29 49.64
N GLY A 577 -10.94 -3.02 49.20
CA GLY A 577 -9.98 -2.01 49.65
C GLY A 577 -8.65 -1.96 48.89
N ALA A 578 -8.45 -2.83 47.88
CA ALA A 578 -7.31 -2.71 46.96
C ALA A 578 -7.40 -1.46 46.09
N ASP A 579 -6.30 -1.07 45.47
CA ASP A 579 -6.28 -0.08 44.40
C ASP A 579 -6.31 -0.74 43.04
N VAL A 580 -6.79 0.00 42.04
CA VAL A 580 -6.79 -0.41 40.64
C VAL A 580 -6.14 0.67 39.78
N VAL A 581 -5.28 0.26 38.86
CA VAL A 581 -4.72 1.10 37.79
C VAL A 581 -5.05 0.44 36.45
N ALA A 582 -5.94 1.06 35.67
CA ALA A 582 -6.42 0.53 34.41
C ALA A 582 -6.15 1.50 33.25
N ILE A 583 -5.64 0.99 32.14
CA ILE A 583 -5.46 1.75 30.89
C ILE A 583 -6.47 1.26 29.85
N SER A 584 -7.30 2.15 29.32
CA SER A 584 -8.32 1.87 28.31
C SER A 584 -9.14 0.59 28.59
N PRO A 585 -9.67 0.38 29.82
CA PRO A 585 -10.32 -0.87 30.17
C PRO A 585 -11.67 -1.02 29.46
N GLN A 586 -11.99 -2.26 29.06
CA GLN A 586 -13.39 -2.62 28.85
C GLN A 586 -14.06 -2.87 30.21
N SER A 587 -15.34 -2.53 30.32
CA SER A 587 -16.15 -2.83 31.52
C SER A 587 -16.71 -4.26 31.49
N THR A 588 -17.08 -4.74 30.30
CA THR A 588 -17.65 -6.05 29.99
C THR A 588 -17.70 -6.17 28.47
N LEU A 589 -17.80 -7.37 27.90
CA LEU A 589 -18.12 -7.57 26.48
C LEU A 589 -19.53 -8.11 26.23
N ASP A 590 -20.37 -8.18 27.27
CA ASP A 590 -21.78 -8.54 27.12
C ASP A 590 -22.49 -7.54 26.20
N LYS A 591 -22.93 -8.02 25.03
CA LYS A 591 -23.57 -7.20 23.99
C LYS A 591 -24.92 -6.63 24.41
N SER A 592 -25.59 -7.21 25.41
CA SER A 592 -26.81 -6.63 25.99
C SER A 592 -26.50 -5.38 26.83
N VAL A 593 -25.28 -5.29 27.35
CA VAL A 593 -24.81 -4.24 28.25
C VAL A 593 -23.99 -3.17 27.50
N VAL A 594 -23.18 -3.59 26.52
CA VAL A 594 -22.32 -2.74 25.68
C VAL A 594 -22.56 -2.96 24.18
N PRO A 595 -23.76 -2.65 23.66
CA PRO A 595 -24.10 -2.87 22.25
C PRO A 595 -23.20 -2.10 21.27
N TRP A 596 -22.54 -1.02 21.72
CA TRP A 596 -21.61 -0.22 20.92
C TRP A 596 -20.21 -0.84 20.75
N GLU A 597 -19.78 -1.81 21.57
CA GLU A 597 -18.45 -2.42 21.45
C GLU A 597 -18.38 -3.36 20.24
N THR A 598 -17.54 -3.05 19.25
CA THR A 598 -17.48 -3.74 17.95
C THR A 598 -16.18 -4.53 17.71
N ARG A 599 -15.16 -4.38 18.56
CA ARG A 599 -13.78 -4.83 18.31
C ARG A 599 -13.58 -6.32 18.58
N TYR A 600 -14.09 -6.83 19.70
CA TYR A 600 -13.66 -8.12 20.26
C TYR A 600 -14.64 -9.28 20.04
N LYS A 601 -15.04 -9.50 18.78
CA LYS A 601 -16.06 -10.51 18.38
C LYS A 601 -15.85 -11.89 18.99
N VAL A 602 -14.59 -12.32 19.02
CA VAL A 602 -14.15 -13.65 19.49
C VAL A 602 -14.41 -13.93 20.98
N ALA A 603 -14.74 -12.90 21.75
CA ALA A 603 -15.03 -13.03 23.17
C ALA A 603 -16.47 -12.66 23.53
N TRP A 604 -17.32 -12.31 22.56
CA TRP A 604 -18.72 -11.93 22.81
C TRP A 604 -19.58 -13.07 23.35
N ASP A 605 -19.24 -14.32 23.02
CA ASP A 605 -19.99 -15.50 23.47
C ASP A 605 -19.54 -15.99 24.88
N ARG A 606 -18.58 -15.30 25.51
CA ARG A 606 -18.13 -15.65 26.87
C ARG A 606 -19.14 -15.17 27.92
N ASP A 607 -19.20 -15.88 29.05
CA ASP A 607 -20.08 -15.53 30.17
C ASP A 607 -19.49 -14.37 31.00
N PHE A 608 -20.13 -13.20 30.93
CA PHE A 608 -19.79 -12.00 31.71
C PHE A 608 -20.72 -11.79 32.92
N THR A 609 -21.40 -12.84 33.39
CA THR A 609 -22.18 -12.80 34.62
C THR A 609 -21.32 -13.10 35.86
N GLY A 610 -21.94 -13.04 37.04
CA GLY A 610 -21.30 -13.32 38.31
C GLY A 610 -20.47 -12.16 38.88
N LYS A 611 -19.86 -12.38 40.05
CA LYS A 611 -19.20 -11.33 40.85
C LYS A 611 -18.00 -10.65 40.19
N TYR A 612 -17.35 -11.32 39.25
CA TYR A 612 -16.24 -10.78 38.46
C TYR A 612 -16.68 -10.45 37.03
N GLY A 613 -17.99 -10.49 36.73
CA GLY A 613 -18.55 -10.36 35.39
C GLY A 613 -18.41 -8.96 34.80
N ASP A 614 -18.94 -7.96 35.50
CA ASP A 614 -18.86 -6.55 35.13
C ASP A 614 -17.82 -5.82 35.97
N ALA A 615 -16.77 -5.33 35.31
CA ALA A 615 -15.67 -4.63 35.94
C ALA A 615 -16.07 -3.27 36.54
N ALA A 616 -17.09 -2.60 35.99
CA ALA A 616 -17.58 -1.34 36.54
C ALA A 616 -18.33 -1.55 37.86
N GLU A 617 -19.05 -2.69 37.99
CA GLU A 617 -19.73 -3.07 39.23
C GLU A 617 -18.76 -3.65 40.26
N ALA A 618 -17.93 -4.61 39.86
CA ALA A 618 -17.00 -5.31 40.76
C ALA A 618 -15.98 -4.34 41.38
N SER A 619 -15.49 -3.36 40.61
CA SER A 619 -14.51 -2.38 41.10
C SER A 619 -15.04 -1.39 42.14
N LEU A 620 -16.35 -1.39 42.45
CA LEU A 620 -16.89 -0.63 43.58
C LEU A 620 -16.31 -1.08 44.94
N ALA A 621 -15.85 -2.33 45.04
CA ALA A 621 -15.19 -2.84 46.23
C ALA A 621 -13.75 -2.29 46.43
N ALA A 622 -13.15 -1.71 45.40
CA ALA A 622 -11.81 -1.14 45.47
C ALA A 622 -11.80 0.19 46.26
N ARG A 623 -10.69 0.48 46.92
CA ARG A 623 -10.47 1.78 47.61
C ARG A 623 -10.34 2.93 46.61
N LYS A 624 -9.62 2.71 45.51
CA LYS A 624 -9.41 3.70 44.44
C LYS A 624 -9.25 3.00 43.10
N VAL A 625 -9.93 3.51 42.07
CA VAL A 625 -9.80 3.03 40.68
C VAL A 625 -9.26 4.17 39.82
N THR A 626 -8.03 4.06 39.35
CA THR A 626 -7.39 5.06 38.48
C THR A 626 -7.48 4.59 37.04
N ILE A 627 -8.24 5.31 36.21
CA ILE A 627 -8.49 4.93 34.81
C ILE A 627 -7.87 5.96 33.88
N LEU A 628 -6.94 5.54 33.03
CA LEU A 628 -6.38 6.36 31.95
C LEU A 628 -7.12 6.03 30.64
N TYR A 629 -7.64 7.04 29.97
CA TYR A 629 -8.41 6.83 28.73
C TYR A 629 -8.47 8.09 27.86
N ASP A 630 -8.58 7.91 26.54
CA ASP A 630 -8.88 9.01 25.63
C ASP A 630 -10.39 9.27 25.57
N PRO A 631 -10.88 10.43 26.04
CA PRO A 631 -12.31 10.77 25.96
C PRO A 631 -12.82 10.99 24.52
N TYR A 632 -11.94 11.00 23.52
CA TYR A 632 -12.32 11.13 22.11
C TYR A 632 -12.27 9.80 21.34
N GLU A 633 -11.89 8.69 21.98
CA GLU A 633 -12.04 7.34 21.46
C GLU A 633 -13.41 6.78 21.92
N PRO A 634 -14.44 6.73 21.04
CA PRO A 634 -15.82 6.51 21.47
C PRO A 634 -16.06 5.16 22.17
N LEU A 635 -15.38 4.10 21.72
CA LEU A 635 -15.55 2.77 22.29
C LEU A 635 -14.98 2.70 23.72
N ASP A 636 -13.80 3.25 23.93
CA ASP A 636 -13.17 3.31 25.24
C ASP A 636 -13.92 4.26 26.17
N ALA A 637 -14.31 5.44 25.69
CA ALA A 637 -15.10 6.39 26.45
C ALA A 637 -16.43 5.77 26.92
N GLY A 638 -17.12 5.03 26.05
CA GLY A 638 -18.36 4.33 26.41
C GLY A 638 -18.17 3.28 27.52
N HIS A 639 -17.04 2.56 27.54
CA HIS A 639 -16.71 1.68 28.66
C HIS A 639 -16.39 2.47 29.94
N VAL A 640 -15.57 3.51 29.86
CA VAL A 640 -15.17 4.32 31.02
C VAL A 640 -16.35 5.08 31.62
N ASP A 641 -17.35 5.46 30.83
CA ASP A 641 -18.56 6.12 31.30
C ASP A 641 -19.39 5.25 32.25
N ARG A 642 -19.31 3.93 32.14
CA ARG A 642 -19.96 2.98 33.07
C ARG A 642 -19.33 2.98 34.47
N PHE A 643 -18.07 3.37 34.61
CA PHE A 643 -17.41 3.48 35.91
C PHE A 643 -17.86 4.77 36.62
N THR A 644 -18.89 4.67 37.47
CA THR A 644 -19.55 5.81 38.13
C THR A 644 -19.30 5.90 39.64
N GLY A 645 -18.55 4.94 40.21
CA GLY A 645 -18.26 4.90 41.65
C GLY A 645 -17.50 6.12 42.15
N ALA A 646 -17.73 6.51 43.41
CA ALA A 646 -17.04 7.65 44.04
C ALA A 646 -15.53 7.41 44.24
N ASN A 647 -15.10 6.14 44.18
CA ASN A 647 -13.72 5.69 44.22
C ASN A 647 -12.98 5.82 42.87
N VAL A 648 -13.66 6.22 41.80
CA VAL A 648 -13.09 6.26 40.44
C VAL A 648 -12.47 7.63 40.14
N MET A 649 -11.19 7.62 39.77
CA MET A 649 -10.44 8.77 39.25
C MET A 649 -10.20 8.59 37.75
N LYS A 650 -10.94 9.35 36.94
CA LYS A 650 -10.85 9.34 35.48
C LYS A 650 -9.76 10.31 34.99
N LEU A 651 -8.59 9.77 34.64
CA LEU A 651 -7.47 10.50 34.09
C LEU A 651 -7.58 10.60 32.56
N ARG A 652 -8.05 11.75 32.09
CA ARG A 652 -8.31 11.98 30.66
C ARG A 652 -7.00 12.18 29.90
N THR A 653 -6.83 11.45 28.79
CA THR A 653 -5.70 11.59 27.85
C THR A 653 -6.19 11.94 26.44
N PRO A 654 -6.67 13.18 26.20
CA PRO A 654 -7.28 13.53 24.93
C PRO A 654 -6.30 13.41 23.76
N LEU A 655 -6.78 12.83 22.65
CA LEU A 655 -6.07 12.73 21.36
C LEU A 655 -4.82 11.82 21.45
N MET A 656 -4.94 10.71 22.17
CA MET A 656 -3.92 9.67 22.32
C MET A 656 -4.40 8.27 21.90
N GLY A 657 -5.71 8.11 21.61
CA GLY A 657 -6.30 6.89 21.08
C GLY A 657 -6.38 5.73 22.06
N HIS A 658 -6.75 4.54 21.55
CA HIS A 658 -6.86 3.32 22.37
C HIS A 658 -5.51 2.87 22.96
N ARG A 659 -4.47 2.83 22.12
CA ARG A 659 -3.09 2.45 22.52
C ARG A 659 -2.34 3.61 23.18
N LEU A 660 -3.00 4.38 24.06
CA LEU A 660 -2.41 5.53 24.75
C LEU A 660 -1.14 5.18 25.54
N GLY A 661 -0.99 3.92 25.97
CA GLY A 661 0.22 3.43 26.63
C GLY A 661 1.47 3.58 25.75
N SER A 662 1.35 3.28 24.45
CA SER A 662 2.42 3.46 23.47
C SER A 662 2.77 4.95 23.31
N SER A 663 1.76 5.81 23.20
CA SER A 663 1.96 7.26 23.13
C SER A 663 2.64 7.82 24.39
N LEU A 664 2.26 7.35 25.58
CA LEU A 664 2.93 7.71 26.84
C LEU A 664 4.37 7.20 26.89
N HIS A 665 4.65 6.03 26.32
CA HIS A 665 5.99 5.47 26.27
C HIS A 665 6.90 6.29 25.35
N GLN A 666 6.42 6.64 24.15
CA GLN A 666 7.14 7.50 23.19
C GLN A 666 7.47 8.87 23.79
N MET A 667 6.61 9.41 24.66
CA MET A 667 6.89 10.66 25.39
C MET A 667 7.79 10.49 26.63
N GLY A 668 8.21 9.26 26.97
CA GLY A 668 8.96 8.98 28.20
C GLY A 668 8.13 9.15 29.49
N LEU A 669 6.80 9.20 29.39
CA LEU A 669 5.89 9.46 30.51
C LEU A 669 5.27 8.20 31.12
N LEU A 670 5.27 7.07 30.40
CA LEU A 670 4.58 5.85 30.84
C LEU A 670 5.09 5.36 32.20
N SER A 671 6.38 5.10 32.33
CA SER A 671 6.96 4.56 33.58
C SER A 671 6.78 5.52 34.77
N PRO A 672 7.09 6.84 34.65
CA PRO A 672 6.86 7.77 35.76
C PRO A 672 5.40 7.88 36.22
N ILE A 673 4.44 7.78 35.29
CA ILE A 673 3.00 7.82 35.62
C ILE A 673 2.56 6.53 36.29
N LEU A 674 2.94 5.38 35.73
CA LEU A 674 2.56 4.08 36.28
C LEU A 674 3.15 3.85 37.67
N LEU A 675 4.42 4.17 37.89
CA LEU A 675 5.04 4.04 39.22
C LEU A 675 4.30 4.87 40.27
N ALA A 676 3.98 6.13 39.95
CA ALA A 676 3.20 6.99 40.84
C ALA A 676 1.75 6.47 41.05
N ALA A 677 1.16 5.82 40.05
CA ALA A 677 -0.17 5.23 40.18
C ALA A 677 -0.14 4.02 41.12
N LEU A 678 0.84 3.14 40.95
CA LEU A 678 1.02 1.92 41.73
C LEU A 678 1.43 2.23 43.17
N ASP A 679 2.30 3.21 43.39
CA ASP A 679 2.67 3.66 44.75
C ASP A 679 1.61 4.58 45.40
N GLY A 680 0.56 4.95 44.66
CA GLY A 680 -0.58 5.77 45.13
C GLY A 680 -0.34 7.25 45.29
N SER A 681 0.85 7.74 44.95
CA SER A 681 1.18 9.16 44.98
C SER A 681 0.56 9.94 43.82
N LEU A 682 0.03 9.27 42.79
CA LEU A 682 -0.53 9.94 41.62
C LEU A 682 -1.82 10.70 41.95
N SER A 683 -1.72 12.02 41.90
CA SER A 683 -2.85 12.96 41.88
C SER A 683 -3.24 13.33 40.45
N GLU A 684 -4.50 13.75 40.26
CA GLU A 684 -4.98 14.29 38.98
C GLU A 684 -4.16 15.51 38.53
N ALA A 685 -3.80 16.38 39.46
CA ALA A 685 -3.00 17.58 39.18
C ALA A 685 -1.58 17.23 38.70
N ASP A 686 -0.93 16.24 39.34
CA ASP A 686 0.40 15.77 38.92
C ASP A 686 0.34 15.10 37.55
N PHE A 687 -0.68 14.27 37.32
CA PHE A 687 -0.91 13.63 36.04
C PHE A 687 -1.07 14.66 34.92
N HIS A 688 -2.00 15.61 35.05
CA HIS A 688 -2.22 16.63 34.04
C HIS A 688 -1.02 17.56 33.85
N ARG A 689 -0.22 17.83 34.90
CA ARG A 689 1.05 18.55 34.78
C ARG A 689 2.03 17.78 33.89
N ARG A 690 2.24 16.49 34.14
CA ARG A 690 3.12 15.62 33.33
C ARG A 690 2.62 15.52 31.89
N LEU A 691 1.30 15.34 31.71
CA LEU A 691 0.66 15.18 30.41
C LEU A 691 0.77 16.45 29.52
N ARG A 692 1.17 17.61 30.04
CA ARG A 692 1.41 18.80 29.20
C ARG A 692 2.54 18.61 28.20
N ALA A 693 3.48 17.68 28.43
CA ALA A 693 4.54 17.34 27.48
C ALA A 693 3.98 16.88 26.11
N ARG A 694 2.73 16.39 26.05
CA ARG A 694 2.06 16.06 24.77
C ARG A 694 1.94 17.24 23.82
N ARG A 695 2.05 18.49 24.29
CA ARG A 695 1.99 19.68 23.43
C ARG A 695 3.14 19.71 22.40
N ASP A 696 4.23 19.03 22.69
CA ASP A 696 5.39 18.90 21.81
C ASP A 696 5.40 17.53 21.09
N PHE A 697 4.38 16.69 21.31
CA PHE A 697 4.24 15.39 20.67
C PHE A 697 3.55 15.56 19.29
N PRO A 698 4.21 15.18 18.17
CA PRO A 698 3.71 15.45 16.81
C PRO A 698 2.29 14.93 16.54
N ARG A 699 1.98 13.70 16.98
CA ARG A 699 0.64 13.11 16.86
C ARG A 699 -0.42 13.99 17.53
N TYR A 700 -0.18 14.42 18.77
CA TYR A 700 -1.14 15.29 19.50
C TYR A 700 -1.37 16.62 18.77
N GLN A 701 -0.30 17.26 18.29
CA GLN A 701 -0.38 18.53 17.55
C GLN A 701 -1.25 18.38 16.30
N ARG A 702 -1.05 17.30 15.53
CA ARG A 702 -1.82 17.02 14.32
C ARG A 702 -3.29 16.73 14.63
N GLU A 703 -3.56 15.83 15.56
CA GLU A 703 -4.95 15.48 15.92
C GLU A 703 -5.71 16.73 16.38
N LEU A 704 -5.05 17.60 17.16
CA LEU A 704 -5.65 18.85 17.61
C LEU A 704 -5.93 19.80 16.43
N PHE A 705 -4.99 19.91 15.49
CA PHE A 705 -5.15 20.72 14.28
C PHE A 705 -6.30 20.21 13.41
N GLN A 706 -6.30 18.92 13.05
CA GLN A 706 -7.34 18.31 12.22
C GLN A 706 -8.73 18.45 12.86
N ARG A 707 -8.83 18.22 14.18
CA ARG A 707 -10.10 18.38 14.89
C ARG A 707 -10.56 19.83 14.95
N ALA A 708 -9.64 20.79 15.06
CA ALA A 708 -9.99 22.21 14.96
C ALA A 708 -10.52 22.58 13.57
N VAL A 709 -9.90 22.06 12.50
CA VAL A 709 -10.36 22.24 11.12
C VAL A 709 -11.74 21.62 10.91
N ALA A 710 -11.91 20.35 11.28
CA ALA A 710 -13.17 19.61 11.11
C ALA A 710 -14.34 20.26 11.87
N LYS A 711 -14.07 20.93 13.00
CA LYS A 711 -15.06 21.70 13.76
C LYS A 711 -15.27 23.13 13.27
N GLY A 712 -14.67 23.53 12.16
CA GLY A 712 -14.79 24.87 11.59
C GLY A 712 -14.01 25.96 12.34
N HIS A 713 -13.16 25.61 13.30
CA HIS A 713 -12.33 26.55 14.07
C HIS A 713 -11.07 26.97 13.29
N LYS A 714 -11.22 27.39 12.03
CA LYS A 714 -10.12 27.66 11.08
C LYS A 714 -9.09 28.67 11.60
N VAL A 715 -9.54 29.72 12.31
CA VAL A 715 -8.63 30.73 12.90
C VAL A 715 -7.75 30.13 14.00
N LEU A 716 -8.31 29.25 14.85
CA LEU A 716 -7.54 28.55 15.88
C LEU A 716 -6.59 27.52 15.26
N ALA A 717 -7.03 26.81 14.22
CA ALA A 717 -6.21 25.88 13.47
C ALA A 717 -4.99 26.59 12.84
N ARG A 718 -5.19 27.76 12.21
CA ARG A 718 -4.10 28.57 11.64
C ARG A 718 -3.09 29.04 12.72
N ARG A 719 -3.57 29.55 13.85
CA ARG A 719 -2.71 29.96 14.98
C ARG A 719 -1.93 28.79 15.58
N LEU A 720 -2.58 27.64 15.73
CA LEU A 720 -1.93 26.41 16.19
C LEU A 720 -0.84 25.99 15.21
N ALA A 721 -1.15 25.96 13.91
CA ALA A 721 -0.20 25.59 12.86
C ALA A 721 1.02 26.50 12.86
N GLU A 722 0.83 27.81 12.87
CA GLU A 722 1.92 28.80 12.95
C GLU A 722 2.77 28.61 14.21
N SER A 723 2.16 28.31 15.36
CA SER A 723 2.90 28.08 16.60
C SER A 723 3.69 26.76 16.59
N VAL A 724 3.14 25.70 16.00
CA VAL A 724 3.80 24.39 15.92
C VAL A 724 4.97 24.45 14.93
N LEU A 725 4.74 24.97 13.73
CA LEU A 725 5.74 25.05 12.65
C LEU A 725 6.93 25.97 12.99
N LYS A 726 6.80 26.86 13.99
CA LYS A 726 7.92 27.63 14.55
C LYS A 726 8.84 26.82 15.46
N ARG A 727 8.35 25.73 16.06
CA ARG A 727 9.08 24.92 17.05
C ARG A 727 9.63 23.63 16.44
N ASN A 728 8.83 22.98 15.61
CA ASN A 728 9.18 21.72 14.96
C ASN A 728 8.48 21.63 13.60
N ASP A 729 9.15 21.04 12.61
CA ASP A 729 8.48 20.76 11.33
C ASP A 729 7.39 19.70 11.54
N ASN A 730 6.23 19.93 10.94
CA ASN A 730 5.10 19.01 10.95
C ASN A 730 4.41 19.09 9.59
N ARG A 731 4.73 18.12 8.72
CA ARG A 731 4.29 18.11 7.31
C ARG A 731 2.77 18.11 7.18
N ALA A 732 2.07 17.30 7.97
CA ALA A 732 0.60 17.22 7.94
C ALA A 732 -0.05 18.57 8.27
N ILE A 733 0.48 19.30 9.25
CA ILE A 733 0.05 20.65 9.58
C ILE A 733 0.43 21.64 8.47
N ARG A 734 1.63 21.55 7.89
CA ARG A 734 2.06 22.39 6.75
C ARG A 734 1.14 22.24 5.55
N LEU A 735 0.77 21.02 5.19
CA LEU A 735 -0.13 20.73 4.08
C LEU A 735 -1.55 21.21 4.40
N GLY A 736 -2.10 20.83 5.56
CA GLY A 736 -3.43 21.28 5.95
C GLY A 736 -3.57 22.79 6.11
N LEU A 737 -2.48 23.51 6.39
CA LEU A 737 -2.45 24.97 6.41
C LEU A 737 -2.57 25.59 5.01
N ARG A 738 -2.08 24.91 3.96
CA ARG A 738 -2.24 25.36 2.56
C ARG A 738 -3.69 25.26 2.09
N ASP A 739 -4.42 24.31 2.65
CA ASP A 739 -5.82 24.03 2.31
C ASP A 739 -6.82 24.88 3.14
N LEU A 740 -6.34 25.70 4.07
CA LEU A 740 -7.12 26.56 5.00
C LEU A 740 -7.11 28.04 4.64
#